data_AF-A0A7S1LSH0-F1
#
_entry.id   AF-A0A7S1LSH0-F1
#
_cell.length_a   1.000
_cell.length_b   1.000
_cell.length_c   1.000
_cell.angle_alpha   90.00
_cell.angle_beta   90.00
_cell.angle_gamma   90.00
#
_symmetry.space_group_name_H-M   'P 1'
#
loop_
_entity.id
_entity.type
_entity.pdbx_description
1 polymer ?
#
loop_
_entity_poly.entity_id
_entity_poly.type
_entity_poly.pdbx_seq_one_letter_code
_entity_poly.pdbx_strand_id
1 'polypeptide(L)'
;VTVSVLYWSRLADASPSSPLPHLLSPSFLAVSIAPRETQPHNHCSPNTTVIMSSTTPTEQPKAATAEAHFDGVTSDPVDRSATPTVAPIAHDPVPDGVASGVVVFTMQRCPFCSRVRALFEHLSVEPRYLDIAENQTLYADTAKATGHPTLPLVLIDGQLLGGCDDTCLAVDSGELQRRLNLPSVRAAIPEGGERTEPPPACLFMFPPVVNRWVAQGTAIIALALAIVVIVHHENAWAHWVVVGMGLDFLVRLVAGGSASLKGATTLPIAALLQEELSPGPSKQFAALCGVIFCGLSASLYIGGEDGSATSEVGGSVVIGILAGCAFLEGFLNFCVGCTVFGIMNQLRIVPDTVYQAYTDLLGMFIYSINETNRKTGWAAYDAVKEGDVVADQPQLLAWRQQIGKTTDPIPEPVRVNMMAHPSGLRSAALDPMYKFPKTDDTIREHFGVCYIQFEDFGCPLAIAGFAAALRGIADTDGFYMPNAVYETVGYIAAVLHGLLFLGYIAKMFLAPRKVLSDLYHPMKRLTLAFIPLTHLVFAVLLDPETPTSGNESRFDLQRTMFWAGVAGVSIHFVLSMATWMKDRASPEQFSPMYLLPACSAIVVGFAGTVLARTTRADTAPFSETSNWFLGMGLFYYIVFTAATMGKSFQFWHWSDDRVRPSVTLWTAGAFLSCATYVRGGMAFWGLTQFDLTAYALFAVGVGLFLVNVYLVFPGRWLLRGKFEMANWAIAFACDTFVFAATVYRQMHGHDFSRGVLWVALVFAGWANYTMFFHTLALLVGRKWPRAPQKWSPLSFNKLQHEAMRVMLEKLHVEAAHPTPEDPSECQRYVARLVEQWEEYERFATFHAHYEDKVLFPELAAFNRTQIAPGDAQHEMLEAQIEALKQLTKPALAGEDFAITQLKTRIVEHGVSMVEHVQWEEDHMQPLIRKNLNLAIHIDIIQQVWRTSDVQAMEDALVTVVRHLPMHGQRVRFLKALTWALPERSQQVGTWLYRGLARDPLGDMKYALIVDDMPEIAPRYTRNWSRTL
;
A
#
# COMPACT_ATOMS: atom_id res chain seq x y z
N VAL A 1 24.58 9.60 -23.10
CA VAL A 1 24.21 9.49 -24.53
C VAL A 1 24.99 10.48 -25.39
N THR A 2 24.97 11.79 -25.11
CA THR A 2 25.70 12.81 -25.90
C THR A 2 27.22 12.60 -25.97
N VAL A 3 27.86 12.10 -24.90
CA VAL A 3 29.30 11.82 -24.86
C VAL A 3 29.68 10.55 -25.65
N SER A 4 28.77 9.58 -25.76
CA SER A 4 29.01 8.33 -26.52
C SER A 4 28.79 8.54 -28.02
N VAL A 5 27.82 9.39 -28.40
CA VAL A 5 27.54 9.73 -29.82
C VAL A 5 28.70 10.54 -30.44
N LEU A 6 29.31 11.46 -29.67
CA LEU A 6 30.51 12.19 -30.12
C LEU A 6 31.77 11.32 -30.22
N TYR A 7 31.83 10.23 -29.45
CA TYR A 7 32.95 9.30 -29.49
C TYR A 7 32.88 8.38 -30.72
N TRP A 8 31.67 7.93 -31.08
CA TRP A 8 31.46 7.05 -32.24
C TRP A 8 31.49 7.79 -33.58
N SER A 9 31.09 9.07 -33.65
CA SER A 9 31.18 9.86 -34.89
C SER A 9 32.64 10.09 -35.32
N ARG A 10 33.59 10.15 -34.39
CA ARG A 10 35.03 10.31 -34.70
C ARG A 10 35.72 9.04 -35.18
N LEU A 11 35.13 7.86 -34.94
CA LEU A 11 35.68 6.58 -35.40
C LEU A 11 35.25 6.23 -36.83
N ALA A 12 34.20 6.86 -37.36
CA ALA A 12 33.71 6.64 -38.71
C ALA A 12 34.55 7.35 -39.80
N ASP A 13 35.35 8.36 -39.44
CA ASP A 13 36.13 9.19 -40.38
C ASP A 13 37.59 8.74 -40.58
N ALA A 14 38.04 7.63 -39.97
CA ALA A 14 39.43 7.17 -40.10
C ALA A 14 39.58 6.12 -41.23
N SER A 15 40.40 6.46 -42.24
CA SER A 15 40.74 5.55 -43.35
C SER A 15 41.65 4.38 -42.90
N PRO A 16 41.74 3.26 -43.65
CA PRO A 16 42.28 1.99 -43.15
C PRO A 16 43.81 1.88 -43.05
N SER A 17 44.57 2.98 -43.10
CA SER A 17 46.03 2.91 -43.22
C SER A 17 46.78 3.94 -42.38
N SER A 18 46.87 3.73 -41.06
CA SER A 18 48.01 4.17 -40.23
C SER A 18 47.93 3.53 -38.82
N PRO A 19 49.08 3.29 -38.15
CA PRO A 19 49.11 2.57 -36.88
C PRO A 19 48.72 3.48 -35.70
N LEU A 20 47.83 3.00 -34.85
CA LEU A 20 47.47 3.63 -33.57
C LEU A 20 48.70 3.68 -32.62
N PRO A 21 48.99 4.81 -31.96
CA PRO A 21 49.95 4.85 -30.87
C PRO A 21 49.32 4.28 -29.59
N HIS A 22 50.11 3.44 -28.92
CA HIS A 22 49.85 2.87 -27.60
C HIS A 22 49.63 3.96 -26.56
N LEU A 23 48.50 3.92 -25.85
CA LEU A 23 48.36 4.42 -24.47
C LEU A 23 47.04 3.89 -23.90
N LEU A 24 47.12 2.71 -23.27
CA LEU A 24 46.39 2.26 -22.07
C LEU A 24 46.91 0.85 -21.76
N SER A 25 47.73 0.74 -20.71
CA SER A 25 48.29 -0.52 -20.23
C SER A 25 47.23 -1.39 -19.54
N PRO A 26 47.28 -2.74 -19.69
CA PRO A 26 46.40 -3.65 -18.98
C PRO A 26 47.02 -3.97 -17.60
N SER A 27 46.66 -3.17 -16.59
CA SER A 27 47.06 -3.45 -15.21
C SER A 27 45.88 -3.25 -14.26
N PHE A 28 44.78 -3.99 -14.42
CA PHE A 28 43.80 -4.31 -13.36
C PHE A 28 42.82 -5.41 -13.86
N LEU A 29 43.38 -6.55 -14.28
CA LEU A 29 42.65 -7.79 -14.48
C LEU A 29 43.61 -8.95 -14.24
N ALA A 30 43.89 -9.19 -12.96
CA ALA A 30 44.58 -10.39 -12.49
C ALA A 30 44.00 -10.76 -11.12
N VAL A 31 42.81 -11.37 -11.12
CA VAL A 31 42.37 -12.20 -9.99
C VAL A 31 42.65 -13.64 -10.41
N SER A 32 43.60 -14.24 -9.72
CA SER A 32 44.06 -15.61 -9.90
C SER A 32 42.89 -16.60 -9.81
N ILE A 33 42.66 -17.35 -10.89
CA ILE A 33 41.89 -18.58 -10.87
C ILE A 33 42.86 -19.66 -10.37
N ALA A 34 42.77 -20.01 -9.09
CA ALA A 34 43.36 -21.24 -8.58
C ALA A 34 42.32 -22.37 -8.70
N PRO A 35 42.63 -23.49 -9.39
CA PRO A 35 41.76 -24.66 -9.37
C PRO A 35 41.90 -25.34 -8.00
N ARG A 36 40.79 -25.54 -7.29
CA ARG A 36 40.79 -26.37 -6.07
C ARG A 36 40.77 -27.83 -6.53
N GLU A 37 41.95 -28.44 -6.54
CA GLU A 37 42.16 -29.85 -6.80
C GLU A 37 41.34 -30.71 -5.83
N THR A 38 40.66 -31.70 -6.39
CA THR A 38 40.15 -32.89 -5.74
C THR A 38 41.30 -33.63 -5.05
N GLN A 39 41.26 -33.77 -3.72
CA GLN A 39 42.12 -34.74 -3.05
C GLN A 39 41.53 -36.16 -3.17
N PRO A 40 42.37 -37.18 -3.40
CA PRO A 40 41.93 -38.56 -3.58
C PRO A 40 41.72 -39.26 -2.24
N HIS A 41 40.73 -40.16 -2.23
CA HIS A 41 40.60 -41.23 -1.25
C HIS A 41 41.87 -42.09 -1.24
N ASN A 42 42.41 -42.35 -0.04
CA ASN A 42 43.28 -43.51 0.17
C ASN A 42 42.85 -44.26 1.43
N HIS A 43 42.49 -45.52 1.20
CA HIS A 43 42.24 -46.55 2.18
C HIS A 43 43.44 -46.80 3.08
N CYS A 44 43.18 -47.04 4.37
CA CYS A 44 44.00 -47.94 5.17
C CYS A 44 43.13 -48.55 6.28
N SER A 45 42.78 -49.83 6.14
CA SER A 45 42.62 -50.78 7.26
C SER A 45 43.83 -51.75 7.16
N PRO A 46 44.27 -52.49 8.20
CA PRO A 46 43.41 -53.41 8.95
C PRO A 46 43.78 -53.65 10.45
N ASN A 47 42.98 -54.51 11.10
CA ASN A 47 43.21 -55.25 12.35
C ASN A 47 43.10 -54.43 13.67
N THR A 48 42.15 -54.72 14.56
CA THR A 48 42.20 -55.92 15.41
C THR A 48 40.82 -56.25 16.00
N THR A 49 40.35 -57.45 15.65
CA THR A 49 39.70 -58.50 16.44
C THR A 49 38.71 -58.18 17.57
N VAL A 50 37.50 -58.69 17.35
CA VAL A 50 36.39 -58.96 18.27
C VAL A 50 36.80 -59.75 19.52
N ILE A 51 36.26 -59.38 20.69
CA ILE A 51 35.91 -60.33 21.76
C ILE A 51 34.46 -60.10 22.15
N MET A 52 33.69 -61.19 22.05
CA MET A 52 32.30 -61.34 22.44
C MET A 52 32.16 -61.47 23.97
N SER A 53 31.05 -60.99 24.53
CA SER A 53 30.35 -61.66 25.63
C SER A 53 28.85 -61.41 25.45
N SER A 54 28.12 -62.33 24.81
CA SER A 54 27.15 -63.24 25.46
C SER A 54 26.18 -62.49 26.40
N THR A 55 24.93 -62.30 26.00
CA THR A 55 23.91 -63.32 26.22
C THR A 55 22.68 -63.09 25.32
N THR A 56 22.21 -64.17 24.71
CA THR A 56 20.87 -64.32 24.09
C THR A 56 20.04 -65.30 24.96
N PRO A 57 18.82 -65.72 24.57
CA PRO A 57 17.56 -65.02 24.79
C PRO A 57 16.51 -65.92 25.46
N THR A 58 15.41 -65.39 26.01
CA THR A 58 14.23 -66.23 26.24
C THR A 58 12.91 -65.44 26.24
N GLU A 59 12.04 -65.90 25.34
CA GLU A 59 10.59 -66.03 25.47
C GLU A 59 9.67 -64.80 25.57
N GLN A 60 8.84 -64.67 24.53
CA GLN A 60 7.48 -64.13 24.63
C GLN A 60 6.70 -64.88 25.72
N PRO A 61 5.68 -64.25 26.32
CA PRO A 61 4.33 -64.73 26.00
C PRO A 61 3.24 -63.64 25.90
N LYS A 62 2.12 -64.15 25.39
CA LYS A 62 0.83 -63.54 25.05
C LYS A 62 0.02 -63.04 26.26
N ALA A 63 -0.82 -62.04 25.96
CA ALA A 63 -2.19 -61.74 26.41
C ALA A 63 -2.74 -62.34 27.72
N ALA A 64 -3.27 -61.48 28.61
CA ALA A 64 -4.57 -61.63 29.28
C ALA A 64 -4.95 -60.38 30.14
N THR A 65 -6.13 -59.82 29.83
CA THR A 65 -7.21 -59.29 30.71
C THR A 65 -6.95 -58.94 32.19
N ALA A 66 -7.39 -57.75 32.63
CA ALA A 66 -8.53 -57.57 33.57
C ALA A 66 -8.63 -56.13 34.15
N GLU A 67 -9.81 -55.54 33.95
CA GLU A 67 -10.67 -54.61 34.72
C GLU A 67 -10.22 -53.80 35.97
N ALA A 68 -11.07 -52.77 36.21
CA ALA A 68 -11.29 -51.92 37.41
C ALA A 68 -10.56 -50.55 37.38
N HIS A 69 -11.17 -49.40 37.71
CA HIS A 69 -12.42 -49.08 38.39
C HIS A 69 -12.80 -47.63 38.02
N PHE A 70 -14.09 -47.35 37.84
CA PHE A 70 -14.64 -46.02 37.61
C PHE A 70 -15.44 -45.64 38.86
N ASP A 71 -14.89 -44.73 39.68
CA ASP A 71 -15.65 -44.11 40.76
C ASP A 71 -16.24 -42.79 40.26
N GLY A 72 -17.57 -42.73 40.28
CA GLY A 72 -18.34 -41.55 39.95
C GLY A 72 -18.27 -40.52 41.08
N VAL A 73 -18.12 -39.25 40.70
CA VAL A 73 -18.62 -38.13 41.49
C VAL A 73 -19.72 -37.46 40.67
N THR A 74 -20.89 -37.45 41.29
CA THR A 74 -22.17 -36.95 40.83
C THR A 74 -22.12 -35.46 40.51
N SER A 75 -22.64 -35.08 39.34
CA SER A 75 -22.91 -33.70 38.99
C SER A 75 -24.22 -33.25 39.67
N ASP A 76 -24.12 -32.37 40.66
CA ASP A 76 -25.29 -31.63 41.14
C ASP A 76 -25.86 -30.74 40.03
N PRO A 77 -27.20 -30.62 39.90
CA PRO A 77 -27.80 -29.71 38.94
C PRO A 77 -27.64 -28.27 39.45
N VAL A 78 -26.80 -27.49 38.77
CA VAL A 78 -26.74 -26.05 38.99
C VAL A 78 -28.07 -25.45 38.56
N ASP A 79 -28.83 -24.98 39.55
CA ASP A 79 -30.05 -24.20 39.44
C ASP A 79 -29.83 -23.00 38.50
N ARG A 80 -30.56 -22.97 37.37
CA ARG A 80 -30.51 -21.91 36.36
C ARG A 80 -31.52 -20.78 36.64
N SER A 81 -32.09 -20.68 37.84
CA SER A 81 -33.15 -19.69 38.12
C SER A 81 -32.70 -18.36 38.75
N ALA A 82 -31.40 -18.12 38.93
CA ALA A 82 -30.91 -16.83 39.45
C ALA A 82 -30.38 -15.90 38.34
N THR A 83 -31.25 -15.09 37.76
CA THR A 83 -30.85 -13.87 37.04
C THR A 83 -30.32 -12.82 38.03
N PRO A 84 -29.18 -12.15 37.76
CA PRO A 84 -28.81 -10.96 38.51
C PRO A 84 -29.75 -9.81 38.09
N THR A 85 -30.74 -9.51 38.92
CA THR A 85 -31.56 -8.32 38.75
C THR A 85 -30.69 -7.10 39.05
N VAL A 86 -30.30 -6.35 38.02
CA VAL A 86 -29.76 -4.99 38.19
C VAL A 86 -30.86 -4.15 38.82
N ALA A 87 -30.61 -3.55 39.98
CA ALA A 87 -31.57 -2.64 40.61
C ALA A 87 -31.79 -1.42 39.69
N PRO A 88 -33.06 -1.01 39.42
CA PRO A 88 -33.31 0.14 38.58
C PRO A 88 -32.91 1.42 39.31
N ILE A 89 -32.20 2.31 38.61
CA ILE A 89 -31.98 3.68 39.05
C ILE A 89 -33.35 4.37 39.06
N ALA A 90 -33.77 4.89 40.21
CA ALA A 90 -35.05 5.58 40.34
C ALA A 90 -35.01 6.90 39.55
N HIS A 91 -35.81 6.99 38.47
CA HIS A 91 -36.11 8.21 37.74
C HIS A 91 -37.50 8.72 38.15
N ASP A 92 -37.71 10.03 38.05
CA ASP A 92 -39.02 10.65 38.27
C ASP A 92 -40.08 10.03 37.33
N PRO A 93 -41.34 9.86 37.78
CA PRO A 93 -42.38 9.28 36.94
C PRO A 93 -42.57 10.12 35.67
N VAL A 94 -42.51 9.46 34.51
CA VAL A 94 -42.76 10.12 33.22
C VAL A 94 -44.22 10.59 33.12
N PRO A 95 -44.52 11.66 32.36
CA PRO A 95 -45.88 12.17 32.23
C PRO A 95 -46.88 11.11 31.72
N ASP A 96 -48.13 11.15 32.19
CA ASP A 96 -49.19 10.17 31.86
C ASP A 96 -49.36 9.94 30.35
N GLY A 97 -49.10 10.97 29.53
CA GLY A 97 -49.18 10.90 28.08
C GLY A 97 -48.20 9.91 27.43
N VAL A 98 -47.14 9.48 28.12
CA VAL A 98 -46.09 8.59 27.59
C VAL A 98 -45.83 7.34 28.45
N ALA A 99 -46.71 7.08 29.43
CA ALA A 99 -46.54 6.02 30.43
C ALA A 99 -46.90 4.60 29.94
N SER A 100 -47.51 4.46 28.75
CA SER A 100 -47.93 3.16 28.21
C SER A 100 -47.62 3.01 26.72
N GLY A 101 -47.23 1.80 26.31
CA GLY A 101 -46.88 1.46 24.93
C GLY A 101 -45.49 1.95 24.51
N VAL A 102 -45.17 1.76 23.22
CA VAL A 102 -43.91 2.25 22.64
C VAL A 102 -44.11 3.67 22.15
N VAL A 103 -43.41 4.63 22.75
CA VAL A 103 -43.49 6.05 22.40
C VAL A 103 -42.13 6.53 21.91
N VAL A 104 -42.11 7.25 20.79
CA VAL A 104 -40.88 7.78 20.19
C VAL A 104 -41.05 9.27 19.91
N PHE A 105 -40.28 10.11 20.61
CA PHE A 105 -40.18 11.52 20.22
C PHE A 105 -39.31 11.67 18.98
N THR A 106 -39.75 12.47 18.01
CA THR A 106 -39.07 12.68 16.73
C THR A 106 -39.02 14.15 16.33
N MET A 107 -38.17 14.48 15.37
CA MET A 107 -38.11 15.80 14.74
C MET A 107 -38.04 15.64 13.22
N GLN A 108 -38.67 16.56 12.49
CA GLN A 108 -38.57 16.59 11.03
C GLN A 108 -37.10 16.68 10.56
N ARG A 109 -36.75 15.86 9.56
CA ARG A 109 -35.41 15.75 8.94
C ARG A 109 -34.29 15.26 9.88
N CYS A 110 -34.60 14.53 10.96
CA CYS A 110 -33.59 13.85 11.76
C CYS A 110 -33.28 12.44 11.21
N PRO A 111 -32.04 12.13 10.78
CA PRO A 111 -31.70 10.83 10.22
C PRO A 111 -31.78 9.69 11.25
N PHE A 112 -31.49 9.97 12.52
CA PHE A 112 -31.59 9.01 13.61
C PHE A 112 -33.05 8.63 13.91
N CYS A 113 -33.98 9.59 13.82
CA CYS A 113 -35.41 9.32 13.96
C CYS A 113 -35.93 8.45 12.81
N SER A 114 -35.47 8.69 11.57
CA SER A 114 -35.82 7.87 10.41
C SER A 114 -35.29 6.44 10.53
N ARG A 115 -34.09 6.25 11.10
CA ARG A 115 -33.51 4.92 11.34
C ARG A 115 -34.32 4.13 12.38
N VAL A 116 -34.69 4.76 13.50
CA VAL A 116 -35.57 4.12 14.50
C VAL A 116 -36.95 3.79 13.92
N ARG A 117 -37.50 4.65 13.03
CA ARG A 117 -38.74 4.35 12.30
C ARG A 117 -38.61 3.08 11.45
N ALA A 118 -37.59 2.99 10.61
CA ALA A 118 -37.34 1.82 9.76
C ALA A 118 -37.11 0.54 10.60
N LEU A 119 -36.48 0.66 11.76
CA LEU A 119 -36.23 -0.46 12.67
C LEU A 119 -37.53 -1.02 13.26
N PHE A 120 -38.42 -0.17 13.77
CA PHE A 120 -39.71 -0.62 14.29
C PHE A 120 -40.64 -1.15 13.19
N GLU A 121 -40.61 -0.56 12.00
CA GLU A 121 -41.30 -1.07 10.81
C GLU A 121 -40.83 -2.48 10.44
N HIS A 122 -39.52 -2.73 10.47
CA HIS A 122 -38.94 -4.05 10.22
C HIS A 122 -39.36 -5.09 11.27
N LEU A 123 -39.51 -4.67 12.53
CA LEU A 123 -39.99 -5.51 13.63
C LEU A 123 -41.52 -5.69 13.65
N SER A 124 -42.25 -5.06 12.71
CA SER A 124 -43.72 -5.06 12.67
C SER A 124 -44.35 -4.57 13.98
N VAL A 125 -43.71 -3.60 14.63
CA VAL A 125 -44.22 -2.89 15.80
C VAL A 125 -44.62 -1.50 15.35
N GLU A 126 -45.77 -0.99 15.79
CA GLU A 126 -46.19 0.39 15.53
C GLU A 126 -46.04 1.26 16.79
N PRO A 127 -44.97 2.05 16.92
CA PRO A 127 -44.83 3.03 18.00
C PRO A 127 -45.71 4.26 17.77
N ARG A 128 -46.03 4.94 18.87
CA ARG A 128 -46.63 6.28 18.82
C ARG A 128 -45.53 7.33 18.63
N TYR A 129 -45.42 7.88 17.43
CA TYR A 129 -44.47 8.95 17.13
C TYR A 129 -45.03 10.32 17.54
N LEU A 130 -44.27 11.06 18.36
CA LEU A 130 -44.62 12.41 18.79
C LEU A 130 -43.59 13.40 18.22
N ASP A 131 -44.00 14.33 17.36
CA ASP A 131 -43.11 15.39 16.89
C ASP A 131 -42.89 16.42 18.01
N ILE A 132 -41.63 16.74 18.30
CA ILE A 132 -41.29 17.71 19.34
C ILE A 132 -41.75 19.13 19.02
N ALA A 133 -41.94 19.48 17.73
CA ALA A 133 -42.46 20.79 17.34
C ALA A 133 -43.91 21.00 17.82
N GLU A 134 -44.68 19.90 17.94
CA GLU A 134 -46.08 19.92 18.36
C GLU A 134 -46.26 19.54 19.85
N ASN A 135 -45.27 18.87 20.45
CA ASN A 135 -45.33 18.31 21.80
C ASN A 135 -44.19 18.82 22.70
N GLN A 136 -43.83 20.10 22.57
CA GLN A 136 -42.62 20.67 23.18
C GLN A 136 -42.59 20.58 24.71
N THR A 137 -43.72 20.82 25.39
CA THR A 137 -43.82 20.72 26.86
C THR A 137 -43.73 19.27 27.33
N LEU A 138 -44.48 18.37 26.68
CA LEU A 138 -44.45 16.94 26.99
C LEU A 138 -43.05 16.34 26.77
N TYR A 139 -42.34 16.77 25.72
CA TYR A 139 -40.95 16.39 25.49
C TYR A 139 -40.01 16.92 26.58
N ALA A 140 -40.10 18.19 26.94
CA ALA A 140 -39.25 18.80 27.96
C ALA A 140 -39.41 18.10 29.32
N ASP A 141 -40.64 17.81 29.74
CA ASP A 141 -40.94 17.13 30.99
C ASP A 141 -40.44 15.67 30.96
N THR A 142 -40.61 14.99 29.83
CA THR A 142 -40.15 13.60 29.65
C THR A 142 -38.62 13.50 29.60
N ALA A 143 -37.95 14.39 28.88
CA ALA A 143 -36.49 14.46 28.82
C ALA A 143 -35.87 14.78 30.18
N LYS A 144 -36.55 15.63 30.98
CA LYS A 144 -36.14 15.94 32.34
C LYS A 144 -36.33 14.75 33.28
N ALA A 145 -37.48 14.08 33.24
CA ALA A 145 -37.77 12.92 34.08
C ALA A 145 -36.82 11.73 33.79
N THR A 146 -36.52 11.50 32.51
CA THR A 146 -35.65 10.40 32.05
C THR A 146 -34.16 10.74 32.08
N GLY A 147 -33.79 12.03 32.20
CA GLY A 147 -32.41 12.49 32.09
C GLY A 147 -31.82 12.38 30.68
N HIS A 148 -32.64 12.15 29.66
CA HIS A 148 -32.20 11.89 28.28
C HIS A 148 -32.71 12.98 27.30
N PRO A 149 -31.89 13.97 26.91
CA PRO A 149 -32.35 15.14 26.15
C PRO A 149 -32.17 15.03 24.63
N THR A 150 -31.82 13.86 24.10
CA THR A 150 -31.53 13.66 22.67
C THR A 150 -32.68 12.95 21.93
N LEU A 151 -32.76 13.19 20.62
CA LEU A 151 -33.74 12.55 19.73
C LEU A 151 -33.08 11.51 18.81
N PRO A 152 -33.75 10.40 18.48
CA PRO A 152 -35.06 10.00 19.00
C PRO A 152 -35.00 9.60 20.47
N LEU A 153 -36.01 9.98 21.26
CA LEU A 153 -36.17 9.53 22.64
C LEU A 153 -37.19 8.40 22.66
N VAL A 154 -36.76 7.18 22.97
CA VAL A 154 -37.58 5.98 22.89
C VAL A 154 -37.96 5.49 24.29
N LEU A 155 -39.26 5.28 24.51
CA LEU A 155 -39.86 4.77 25.74
C LEU A 155 -40.66 3.51 25.45
N ILE A 156 -40.62 2.55 26.38
CA ILE A 156 -41.47 1.36 26.38
C ILE A 156 -42.14 1.29 27.75
N ASP A 157 -43.46 1.38 27.78
CA ASP A 157 -44.27 1.36 29.01
C ASP A 157 -43.73 2.33 30.08
N GLY A 158 -43.41 3.55 29.63
CA GLY A 158 -42.88 4.63 30.46
C GLY A 158 -41.42 4.49 30.90
N GLN A 159 -40.73 3.39 30.54
CA GLN A 159 -39.31 3.20 30.83
C GLN A 159 -38.43 3.63 29.65
N LEU A 160 -37.35 4.36 29.95
CA LEU A 160 -36.37 4.80 28.95
C LEU A 160 -35.67 3.58 28.33
N LEU A 161 -35.76 3.49 27.00
CA LEU A 161 -34.89 2.62 26.21
C LEU A 161 -33.62 3.37 25.81
N GLY A 162 -33.74 4.65 25.43
CA GLY A 162 -32.63 5.53 25.09
C GLY A 162 -32.77 6.18 23.71
N GLY A 163 -31.63 6.43 23.07
CA GLY A 163 -31.49 7.03 21.74
C GLY A 163 -31.61 6.03 20.58
N CYS A 164 -31.22 6.48 19.38
CA CYS A 164 -31.15 5.62 18.20
C CYS A 164 -30.18 4.44 18.38
N ASP A 165 -29.00 4.71 18.92
CA ASP A 165 -27.96 3.69 19.12
C ASP A 165 -28.39 2.67 20.18
N ASP A 166 -28.98 3.13 21.29
CA ASP A 166 -29.50 2.27 22.36
C ASP A 166 -30.64 1.38 21.85
N THR A 167 -31.50 1.92 20.98
CA THR A 167 -32.58 1.15 20.35
C THR A 167 -32.03 0.09 19.40
N CYS A 168 -31.00 0.40 18.61
CA CYS A 168 -30.34 -0.58 17.75
C CYS A 168 -29.65 -1.68 18.57
N LEU A 169 -28.93 -1.30 19.64
CA LEU A 169 -28.30 -2.24 20.57
C LEU A 169 -29.33 -3.14 21.26
N ALA A 170 -30.50 -2.60 21.62
CA ALA A 170 -31.56 -3.38 22.22
C ALA A 170 -32.12 -4.43 21.25
N VAL A 171 -32.17 -4.14 19.94
CA VAL A 171 -32.53 -5.13 18.91
C VAL A 171 -31.45 -6.20 18.76
N ASP A 172 -30.19 -5.80 18.71
CA ASP A 172 -29.06 -6.71 18.50
C ASP A 172 -28.85 -7.68 19.67
N SER A 173 -29.05 -7.18 20.90
CA SER A 173 -28.97 -7.97 22.12
C SER A 173 -30.20 -8.85 22.39
N GLY A 174 -31.27 -8.69 21.61
CA GLY A 174 -32.56 -9.34 21.86
C GLY A 174 -33.37 -8.70 23.00
N GLU A 175 -32.86 -7.64 23.63
CA GLU A 175 -33.51 -6.95 24.74
C GLU A 175 -34.82 -6.28 24.33
N LEU A 176 -34.89 -5.68 23.13
CA LEU A 176 -36.10 -5.03 22.64
C LEU A 176 -37.20 -6.06 22.41
N GLN A 177 -36.86 -7.21 21.84
CA GLN A 177 -37.77 -8.33 21.60
C GLN A 177 -38.25 -8.93 22.93
N ARG A 178 -37.42 -8.97 23.98
CA ARG A 178 -37.84 -9.36 25.33
C ARG A 178 -38.83 -8.36 25.94
N ARG A 179 -38.56 -7.06 25.84
CA ARG A 179 -39.45 -6.01 26.38
C ARG A 179 -40.80 -5.95 25.65
N LEU A 180 -40.82 -6.24 24.35
CA LEU A 180 -42.03 -6.21 23.52
C LEU A 180 -42.69 -7.59 23.34
N ASN A 181 -42.13 -8.63 23.96
CA ASN A 181 -42.60 -10.02 23.88
C ASN A 181 -42.71 -10.56 22.44
N LEU A 182 -41.71 -10.24 21.61
CA LEU A 182 -41.61 -10.64 20.20
C LEU A 182 -40.70 -11.87 20.01
N PRO A 183 -40.92 -12.70 18.98
CA PRO A 183 -39.99 -13.77 18.62
C PRO A 183 -38.60 -13.22 18.23
N SER A 184 -37.53 -13.92 18.60
CA SER A 184 -36.15 -13.48 18.31
C SER A 184 -35.86 -13.50 16.81
N VAL A 185 -35.87 -12.33 16.16
CA VAL A 185 -35.45 -12.14 14.77
C VAL A 185 -34.03 -11.56 14.77
N ARG A 186 -33.08 -12.23 14.07
CA ARG A 186 -31.80 -11.60 13.71
C ARG A 186 -32.06 -10.62 12.57
N ALA A 187 -32.25 -9.34 12.89
CA ALA A 187 -32.32 -8.30 11.88
C ALA A 187 -30.92 -8.05 11.30
N ALA A 188 -30.78 -8.14 9.98
CA ALA A 188 -29.60 -7.63 9.28
C ALA A 188 -29.76 -6.11 9.18
N ILE A 189 -28.89 -5.34 9.86
CA ILE A 189 -28.93 -3.87 9.81
C ILE A 189 -28.15 -3.37 8.57
N PRO A 190 -28.70 -2.41 7.81
CA PRO A 190 -27.98 -1.68 6.76
C PRO A 190 -26.88 -0.79 7.36
N GLU A 191 -25.69 -0.86 6.78
CA GLU A 191 -24.50 -0.09 7.18
C GLU A 191 -24.76 1.43 7.13
N GLY A 192 -24.32 2.16 8.17
CA GLY A 192 -24.39 3.61 8.21
C GLY A 192 -23.34 4.26 9.10
N GLY A 193 -22.47 5.06 8.48
CA GLY A 193 -21.86 6.29 9.01
C GLY A 193 -20.58 6.15 9.83
N GLU A 194 -19.42 6.20 9.18
CA GLU A 194 -18.06 6.15 9.73
C GLU A 194 -17.48 7.56 10.01
N ARG A 195 -17.04 7.82 11.24
CA ARG A 195 -16.27 9.02 11.62
C ARG A 195 -14.77 8.80 11.40
N THR A 196 -14.13 9.63 10.57
CA THR A 196 -12.68 9.60 10.27
C THR A 196 -11.94 10.80 10.89
N GLU A 197 -10.76 10.56 11.46
CA GLU A 197 -9.72 11.57 11.79
C GLU A 197 -8.31 11.01 11.49
N PRO A 198 -7.28 11.87 11.36
CA PRO A 198 -6.60 12.11 10.10
C PRO A 198 -5.40 11.18 9.84
N PRO A 199 -5.00 10.97 8.57
CA PRO A 199 -4.37 9.71 8.21
C PRO A 199 -2.87 9.87 7.82
N PRO A 200 -2.09 8.78 7.81
CA PRO A 200 -0.65 8.82 7.57
C PRO A 200 -0.30 8.97 6.08
N ALA A 201 0.73 9.80 5.79
CA ALA A 201 1.40 10.06 4.50
C ALA A 201 0.63 9.67 3.22
N CYS A 202 -0.28 10.55 2.84
CA CYS A 202 -1.09 10.49 1.63
C CYS A 202 -0.26 10.52 0.31
N LEU A 203 -0.82 10.00 -0.78
CA LEU A 203 -0.34 10.23 -2.15
C LEU A 203 -0.30 11.75 -2.47
N PHE A 204 -1.22 12.51 -1.88
CA PHE A 204 -1.34 13.96 -1.97
C PHE A 204 -1.72 14.53 -0.61
N MET A 205 -0.95 15.47 -0.07
CA MET A 205 -1.23 16.15 1.19
C MET A 205 -2.35 17.19 0.99
N PHE A 206 -3.54 16.74 0.60
CA PHE A 206 -4.71 17.59 0.41
C PHE A 206 -5.60 17.55 1.68
N PRO A 207 -5.97 18.70 2.26
CA PRO A 207 -6.81 18.74 3.46
C PRO A 207 -8.20 18.12 3.25
N PRO A 208 -8.70 17.29 4.18
CA PRO A 208 -10.04 16.66 4.06
C PRO A 208 -11.18 17.67 4.11
N VAL A 209 -10.96 18.82 4.75
CA VAL A 209 -11.82 20.01 4.72
C VAL A 209 -11.00 21.22 4.30
N VAL A 210 -11.59 22.07 3.48
CA VAL A 210 -10.94 23.30 2.99
C VAL A 210 -11.78 24.51 3.35
N ASN A 211 -11.11 25.63 3.66
CA ASN A 211 -11.79 26.89 3.91
C ASN A 211 -12.48 27.38 2.62
N ARG A 212 -13.79 27.61 2.69
CA ARG A 212 -14.65 28.06 1.60
C ARG A 212 -14.16 29.39 1.02
N TRP A 213 -13.80 30.35 1.85
CA TRP A 213 -13.35 31.67 1.39
C TRP A 213 -12.02 31.59 0.64
N VAL A 214 -11.12 30.68 1.05
CA VAL A 214 -9.89 30.38 0.30
C VAL A 214 -10.22 29.75 -1.05
N ALA A 215 -11.16 28.79 -1.10
CA ALA A 215 -11.60 28.19 -2.36
C ALA A 215 -12.23 29.24 -3.31
N GLN A 216 -13.12 30.08 -2.81
CA GLN A 216 -13.75 31.15 -3.59
C GLN A 216 -12.73 32.20 -4.08
N GLY A 217 -11.86 32.68 -3.19
CA GLY A 217 -10.83 33.67 -3.54
C GLY A 217 -9.93 33.17 -4.67
N THR A 218 -9.55 31.89 -4.63
CA THR A 218 -8.74 31.32 -5.71
C THR A 218 -9.48 31.11 -7.02
N ALA A 219 -10.81 30.88 -6.96
CA ALA A 219 -11.64 30.84 -8.15
C ALA A 219 -11.77 32.24 -8.76
N ILE A 220 -11.88 33.29 -7.95
CA ILE A 220 -11.86 34.69 -8.40
C ILE A 220 -10.53 35.04 -9.08
N ILE A 221 -9.39 34.65 -8.49
CA ILE A 221 -8.07 34.87 -9.11
C ILE A 221 -7.95 34.06 -10.41
N ALA A 222 -8.41 32.81 -10.44
CA ALA A 222 -8.41 32.00 -11.65
C ALA A 222 -9.30 32.60 -12.76
N LEU A 223 -10.46 33.16 -12.41
CA LEU A 223 -11.34 33.89 -13.31
C LEU A 223 -10.66 35.14 -13.87
N ALA A 224 -10.06 35.97 -13.01
CA ALA A 224 -9.37 37.18 -13.44
C ALA A 224 -8.23 36.87 -14.42
N LEU A 225 -7.41 35.87 -14.10
CA LEU A 225 -6.33 35.42 -14.99
C LEU A 225 -6.90 34.84 -16.30
N ALA A 226 -7.98 34.06 -16.25
CA ALA A 226 -8.62 33.54 -17.46
C ALA A 226 -9.19 34.66 -18.35
N ILE A 227 -9.80 35.70 -17.78
CA ILE A 227 -10.29 36.87 -18.54
C ILE A 227 -9.12 37.61 -19.18
N VAL A 228 -8.03 37.83 -18.46
CA VAL A 228 -6.81 38.45 -19.01
C VAL A 228 -6.26 37.64 -20.17
N VAL A 229 -6.23 36.31 -20.06
CA VAL A 229 -5.83 35.40 -21.13
C VAL A 229 -6.74 35.54 -22.36
N ILE A 230 -8.06 35.59 -22.17
CA ILE A 230 -9.03 35.69 -23.27
C ILE A 230 -8.92 37.06 -23.97
N VAL A 231 -8.81 38.15 -23.20
CA VAL A 231 -8.69 39.51 -23.76
C VAL A 231 -7.38 39.66 -24.52
N HIS A 232 -6.29 39.10 -24.01
CA HIS A 232 -4.97 39.17 -24.61
C HIS A 232 -4.58 37.91 -25.38
N HIS A 233 -5.54 37.13 -25.88
CA HIS A 233 -5.29 35.83 -26.53
C HIS A 233 -4.35 35.93 -27.75
N GLU A 234 -4.30 37.09 -28.41
CA GLU A 234 -3.40 37.40 -29.53
C GLU A 234 -1.93 37.55 -29.09
N ASN A 235 -1.67 37.77 -27.80
CA ASN A 235 -0.32 38.01 -27.29
C ASN A 235 0.31 36.72 -26.74
N ALA A 236 1.52 36.39 -27.18
CA ALA A 236 2.25 35.19 -26.76
C ALA A 236 2.46 35.09 -25.23
N TRP A 237 2.56 36.21 -24.51
CA TRP A 237 2.70 36.19 -23.05
C TRP A 237 1.45 35.65 -22.33
N ALA A 238 0.25 35.84 -22.90
CA ALA A 238 -0.99 35.35 -22.34
C ALA A 238 -1.06 33.81 -22.36
N HIS A 239 -0.47 33.17 -23.37
CA HIS A 239 -0.39 31.70 -23.45
C HIS A 239 0.45 31.12 -22.31
N TRP A 240 1.53 31.80 -21.91
CA TRP A 240 2.36 31.40 -20.78
C TRP A 240 1.66 31.57 -19.41
N VAL A 241 0.70 32.50 -19.31
CA VAL A 241 -0.13 32.63 -18.11
C VAL A 241 -0.99 31.39 -17.89
N VAL A 242 -1.50 30.77 -18.97
CA VAL A 242 -2.26 29.51 -18.88
C VAL A 242 -1.40 28.36 -18.34
N VAL A 243 -0.14 28.27 -18.78
CA VAL A 243 0.82 27.29 -18.26
C VAL A 243 1.07 27.50 -16.76
N GLY A 244 1.27 28.75 -16.34
CA GLY A 244 1.41 29.11 -14.93
C GLY A 244 0.17 28.76 -14.09
N MET A 245 -1.03 28.98 -14.63
CA MET A 245 -2.28 28.57 -13.99
C MET A 245 -2.38 27.05 -13.81
N GLY A 246 -1.97 26.28 -14.82
CA GLY A 246 -1.94 24.82 -14.75
C GLY A 246 -0.97 24.29 -13.68
N LEU A 247 0.20 24.90 -13.56
CA LEU A 247 1.17 24.57 -12.50
C LEU A 247 0.61 24.89 -11.10
N ASP A 248 -0.08 26.01 -10.93
CA ASP A 248 -0.72 26.33 -9.65
C ASP A 248 -1.83 25.32 -9.30
N PHE A 249 -2.66 24.92 -10.26
CA PHE A 249 -3.66 23.86 -10.05
C PHE A 249 -3.02 22.51 -9.72
N LEU A 250 -1.84 22.20 -10.27
CA LEU A 250 -1.08 20.99 -9.96
C LEU A 250 -0.56 21.01 -8.51
N VAL A 251 0.00 22.14 -8.07
CA VAL A 251 0.40 22.32 -6.66
C VAL A 251 -0.80 22.15 -5.75
N ARG A 252 -1.95 22.70 -6.13
CA ARG A 252 -3.22 22.56 -5.41
C ARG A 252 -3.72 21.13 -5.32
N LEU A 253 -3.70 20.39 -6.43
CA LEU A 253 -4.08 18.98 -6.49
C LEU A 253 -3.27 18.13 -5.50
N VAL A 254 -1.99 18.50 -5.33
CA VAL A 254 -1.00 17.72 -4.59
C VAL A 254 -0.88 18.11 -3.12
N ALA A 255 -0.90 19.39 -2.80
CA ALA A 255 -0.56 19.94 -1.49
C ALA A 255 -1.64 20.85 -0.90
N GLY A 256 -2.81 20.95 -1.55
CA GLY A 256 -3.92 21.77 -1.07
C GLY A 256 -3.78 23.27 -1.38
N GLY A 257 -4.77 24.04 -0.92
CA GLY A 257 -4.88 25.47 -1.20
C GLY A 257 -3.73 26.30 -0.62
N SER A 258 -3.29 26.03 0.60
CA SER A 258 -2.26 26.82 1.29
C SER A 258 -0.88 26.76 0.64
N ALA A 259 -0.57 25.70 -0.13
CA ALA A 259 0.69 25.56 -0.86
C ALA A 259 0.70 26.23 -2.25
N SER A 260 -0.48 26.54 -2.80
CA SER A 260 -0.61 27.21 -4.10
C SER A 260 -0.41 28.71 -4.00
N LEU A 261 0.13 29.35 -5.04
CA LEU A 261 0.34 30.81 -5.07
C LEU A 261 -1.00 31.55 -4.96
N LYS A 262 -2.02 31.08 -5.69
CA LYS A 262 -3.40 31.62 -5.60
C LYS A 262 -4.00 31.42 -4.20
N GLY A 263 -3.72 30.31 -3.53
CA GLY A 263 -4.25 30.05 -2.20
C GLY A 263 -3.49 30.77 -1.08
N ALA A 264 -2.17 30.90 -1.18
CA ALA A 264 -1.33 31.65 -0.24
C ALA A 264 -1.70 33.15 -0.22
N THR A 265 -2.09 33.70 -1.37
CA THR A 265 -2.54 35.10 -1.51
C THR A 265 -3.95 35.35 -0.97
N THR A 266 -4.79 34.32 -0.89
CA THR A 266 -6.17 34.43 -0.41
C THR A 266 -6.32 34.08 1.07
N LEU A 267 -5.35 33.35 1.62
CA LEU A 267 -5.32 32.97 3.04
C LEU A 267 -5.41 34.16 4.02
N PRO A 268 -4.70 35.28 3.83
CA PRO A 268 -4.78 36.43 4.74
C PRO A 268 -6.15 37.11 4.73
N ILE A 269 -6.84 37.12 3.57
CA ILE A 269 -8.17 37.71 3.42
C ILE A 269 -9.22 36.80 4.05
N ALA A 270 -9.10 35.48 3.84
CA ALA A 270 -9.98 34.50 4.45
C ALA A 270 -9.89 34.48 5.99
N ALA A 271 -8.72 34.82 6.56
CA ALA A 271 -8.53 34.93 8.01
C ALA A 271 -9.30 36.10 8.66
N LEU A 272 -9.81 37.05 7.86
CA LEU A 272 -10.64 38.18 8.33
C LEU A 272 -12.15 37.85 8.32
N LEU A 273 -12.53 36.70 7.77
CA LEU A 273 -13.92 36.27 7.62
C LEU A 273 -14.21 35.08 8.54
N GLN A 274 -15.48 34.89 8.92
CA GLN A 274 -15.88 33.71 9.69
C GLN A 274 -15.58 32.44 8.89
N GLU A 275 -14.91 31.48 9.51
CA GLU A 275 -14.54 30.23 8.86
C GLU A 275 -15.77 29.44 8.42
N GLU A 276 -15.89 29.23 7.11
CA GLU A 276 -16.87 28.33 6.53
C GLU A 276 -16.12 27.21 5.81
N LEU A 277 -16.57 25.96 6.01
CA LEU A 277 -15.87 24.77 5.53
C LEU A 277 -16.53 24.20 4.28
N SER A 278 -15.71 23.59 3.42
CA SER A 278 -16.13 22.89 2.21
C SER A 278 -15.43 21.53 2.07
N PRO A 279 -16.07 20.55 1.41
CA PRO A 279 -15.53 19.19 1.28
C PRO A 279 -14.23 19.13 0.47
N GLY A 280 -13.15 18.65 1.08
CA GLY A 280 -11.81 18.56 0.47
C GLY A 280 -11.72 17.64 -0.76
N PRO A 281 -12.15 16.36 -0.71
CA PRO A 281 -12.00 15.42 -1.82
C PRO A 281 -12.65 15.90 -3.14
N SER A 282 -13.85 16.49 -3.05
CA SER A 282 -14.54 17.04 -4.21
C SER A 282 -13.83 18.28 -4.81
N LYS A 283 -13.15 19.07 -3.96
CA LYS A 283 -12.36 20.25 -4.36
C LYS A 283 -10.99 19.87 -4.91
N GLN A 284 -10.41 18.79 -4.43
CA GLN A 284 -9.21 18.19 -5.00
C GLN A 284 -9.49 17.66 -6.41
N PHE A 285 -10.63 17.01 -6.63
CA PHE A 285 -11.09 16.64 -7.97
C PHE A 285 -11.29 17.86 -8.88
N ALA A 286 -11.87 18.95 -8.37
CA ALA A 286 -11.98 20.20 -9.12
C ALA A 286 -10.60 20.79 -9.50
N ALA A 287 -9.59 20.69 -8.62
CA ALA A 287 -8.22 21.10 -8.94
C ALA A 287 -7.60 20.26 -10.07
N LEU A 288 -7.85 18.95 -10.10
CA LEU A 288 -7.46 18.09 -11.22
C LEU A 288 -8.11 18.54 -12.54
N CYS A 289 -9.41 18.83 -12.52
CA CYS A 289 -10.08 19.40 -13.69
C CYS A 289 -9.39 20.68 -14.15
N GLY A 290 -9.00 21.55 -13.20
CA GLY A 290 -8.20 22.75 -13.49
C GLY A 290 -6.88 22.46 -14.19
N VAL A 291 -6.12 21.45 -13.76
CA VAL A 291 -4.89 20.99 -14.45
C VAL A 291 -5.19 20.56 -15.89
N ILE A 292 -6.26 19.79 -16.09
CA ILE A 292 -6.65 19.27 -17.40
C ILE A 292 -7.08 20.41 -18.33
N PHE A 293 -7.96 21.32 -17.88
CA PHE A 293 -8.44 22.44 -18.68
C PHE A 293 -7.32 23.43 -19.04
N CYS A 294 -6.42 23.72 -18.09
CA CYS A 294 -5.24 24.55 -18.39
C CYS A 294 -4.27 23.85 -19.33
N GLY A 295 -4.04 22.53 -19.17
CA GLY A 295 -3.22 21.75 -20.09
C GLY A 295 -3.80 21.71 -21.50
N LEU A 296 -5.12 21.53 -21.63
CA LEU A 296 -5.86 21.53 -22.89
C LEU A 296 -5.79 22.90 -23.57
N SER A 297 -6.05 23.97 -22.82
CA SER A 297 -5.97 25.34 -23.35
C SER A 297 -4.54 25.71 -23.76
N ALA A 298 -3.52 25.37 -22.96
CA ALA A 298 -2.13 25.59 -23.32
C ALA A 298 -1.71 24.79 -24.56
N SER A 299 -2.20 23.56 -24.70
CA SER A 299 -1.93 22.74 -25.89
C SER A 299 -2.59 23.32 -27.14
N LEU A 300 -3.77 23.92 -27.02
CA LEU A 300 -4.44 24.59 -28.14
C LEU A 300 -3.77 25.91 -28.54
N TYR A 301 -3.36 26.72 -27.55
CA TYR A 301 -2.67 28.00 -27.81
C TYR A 301 -1.27 27.83 -28.37
N ILE A 302 -0.49 26.90 -27.81
CA ILE A 302 0.90 26.69 -28.18
C ILE A 302 1.01 25.67 -29.34
N GLY A 303 0.00 24.81 -29.49
CA GLY A 303 -0.04 23.75 -30.49
C GLY A 303 -0.64 24.13 -31.83
N GLY A 304 -1.42 25.20 -31.94
CA GLY A 304 -2.01 25.61 -33.23
C GLY A 304 -0.94 25.97 -34.27
N GLU A 305 -1.16 25.61 -35.54
CA GLU A 305 -0.37 26.16 -36.66
C GLU A 305 -0.48 27.69 -36.65
N ASP A 306 0.65 28.38 -36.61
CA ASP A 306 0.87 29.84 -36.76
C ASP A 306 -0.41 30.69 -36.85
N GLY A 307 -1.09 30.92 -35.73
CA GLY A 307 -2.22 31.85 -35.64
C GLY A 307 -3.47 31.44 -36.42
N SER A 308 -3.72 30.15 -36.65
CA SER A 308 -5.02 29.72 -37.16
C SER A 308 -6.10 30.20 -36.19
N ALA A 309 -7.02 31.06 -36.66
CA ALA A 309 -8.07 31.63 -35.82
C ALA A 309 -8.87 30.53 -35.08
N THR A 310 -8.92 29.32 -35.63
CA THR A 310 -9.57 28.14 -35.04
C THR A 310 -8.89 27.61 -33.77
N SER A 311 -7.55 27.58 -33.69
CA SER A 311 -6.82 27.07 -32.52
C SER A 311 -6.77 28.08 -31.36
N GLU A 312 -6.64 29.37 -31.68
CA GLU A 312 -6.66 30.45 -30.68
C GLU A 312 -8.05 30.63 -30.09
N VAL A 313 -9.09 30.56 -30.93
CA VAL A 313 -10.49 30.53 -30.47
C VAL A 313 -10.73 29.26 -29.65
N GLY A 314 -10.20 28.10 -30.06
CA GLY A 314 -10.30 26.87 -29.30
C GLY A 314 -9.69 26.97 -27.89
N GLY A 315 -8.46 27.47 -27.78
CA GLY A 315 -7.79 27.71 -26.50
C GLY A 315 -8.57 28.68 -25.61
N SER A 316 -9.14 29.72 -26.22
CA SER A 316 -9.97 30.76 -25.57
C SER A 316 -11.33 30.22 -25.11
N VAL A 317 -11.92 29.30 -25.87
CA VAL A 317 -13.17 28.61 -25.48
C VAL A 317 -12.92 27.70 -24.29
N VAL A 318 -11.83 26.92 -24.30
CA VAL A 318 -11.50 26.00 -23.19
C VAL A 318 -11.19 26.76 -21.90
N ILE A 319 -10.39 27.82 -21.97
CA ILE A 319 -10.14 28.67 -20.79
C ILE A 319 -11.40 29.46 -20.40
N GLY A 320 -12.28 29.78 -21.35
CA GLY A 320 -13.60 30.37 -21.13
C GLY A 320 -14.55 29.44 -20.37
N ILE A 321 -14.52 28.13 -20.64
CA ILE A 321 -15.26 27.12 -19.87
C ILE A 321 -14.73 27.08 -18.43
N LEU A 322 -13.40 27.07 -18.25
CA LEU A 322 -12.79 27.14 -16.93
C LEU A 322 -13.15 28.46 -16.21
N ALA A 323 -13.19 29.58 -16.93
CA ALA A 323 -13.63 30.88 -16.42
C ALA A 323 -15.09 30.83 -15.96
N GLY A 324 -15.99 30.22 -16.74
CA GLY A 324 -17.37 30.00 -16.33
C GLY A 324 -17.48 29.18 -15.05
N CYS A 325 -16.77 28.06 -14.95
CA CYS A 325 -16.71 27.25 -13.73
C CYS A 325 -16.14 28.04 -12.54
N ALA A 326 -15.08 28.84 -12.75
CA ALA A 326 -14.44 29.67 -11.73
C ALA A 326 -15.34 30.84 -11.29
N PHE A 327 -16.13 31.42 -12.20
CA PHE A 327 -17.13 32.44 -11.89
C PHE A 327 -18.24 31.88 -10.99
N LEU A 328 -18.79 30.72 -11.36
CA LEU A 328 -19.81 30.05 -10.57
C LEU A 328 -19.29 29.72 -9.17
N GLU A 329 -18.05 29.25 -9.05
CA GLU A 329 -17.45 28.94 -7.75
C GLU A 329 -17.10 30.19 -6.94
N GLY A 330 -16.54 31.21 -7.59
CA GLY A 330 -16.08 32.45 -6.95
C GLY A 330 -17.21 33.38 -6.48
N PHE A 331 -18.32 33.46 -7.23
CA PHE A 331 -19.42 34.41 -6.95
C PHE A 331 -20.73 33.75 -6.53
N LEU A 332 -21.07 32.58 -7.07
CA LEU A 332 -22.34 31.88 -6.77
C LEU A 332 -22.17 30.72 -5.78
N ASN A 333 -20.95 30.49 -5.30
CA ASN A 333 -20.60 29.35 -4.45
C ASN A 333 -20.97 27.99 -5.07
N PHE A 334 -21.02 27.91 -6.39
CA PHE A 334 -21.40 26.71 -7.13
C PHE A 334 -20.19 26.14 -7.86
N CYS A 335 -19.64 25.03 -7.37
CA CYS A 335 -18.50 24.37 -8.00
C CYS A 335 -18.96 23.19 -8.86
N VAL A 336 -18.78 23.31 -10.17
CA VAL A 336 -19.16 22.29 -11.15
C VAL A 336 -18.43 20.95 -10.88
N GLY A 337 -17.14 21.00 -10.51
CA GLY A 337 -16.37 19.81 -10.17
C GLY A 337 -16.96 19.04 -8.97
N CYS A 338 -17.43 19.76 -7.94
CA CYS A 338 -18.12 19.13 -6.80
C CYS A 338 -19.43 18.46 -7.21
N THR A 339 -20.20 19.08 -8.10
CA THR A 339 -21.47 18.54 -8.61
C THR A 339 -21.26 17.26 -9.41
N VAL A 340 -20.29 17.26 -10.33
CA VAL A 340 -19.93 16.08 -11.13
C VAL A 340 -19.47 14.94 -10.22
N PHE A 341 -18.64 15.24 -9.22
CA PHE A 341 -18.22 14.27 -8.21
C PHE A 341 -19.41 13.68 -7.44
N GLY A 342 -20.40 14.51 -7.08
CA GLY A 342 -21.65 14.07 -6.44
C GLY A 342 -22.50 13.15 -7.33
N ILE A 343 -22.58 13.41 -8.63
CA ILE A 343 -23.28 12.53 -9.59
C ILE A 343 -22.57 11.18 -9.71
N MET A 344 -21.23 11.17 -9.77
CA MET A 344 -20.44 9.93 -9.81
C MET A 344 -20.66 9.06 -8.57
N ASN A 345 -20.86 9.69 -7.41
CA ASN A 345 -21.24 9.01 -6.18
C ASN A 345 -22.65 8.40 -6.27
N GLN A 346 -23.64 9.14 -6.75
CA GLN A 346 -25.01 8.64 -6.93
C GLN A 346 -25.10 7.43 -7.89
N LEU A 347 -24.21 7.37 -8.87
CA LEU A 347 -24.11 6.26 -9.81
C LEU A 347 -23.30 5.06 -9.26
N ARG A 348 -22.81 5.12 -8.01
CA ARG A 348 -21.93 4.12 -7.37
C ARG A 348 -20.66 3.79 -8.16
N ILE A 349 -20.21 4.73 -9.00
CA ILE A 349 -18.90 4.69 -9.66
C ILE A 349 -17.81 4.99 -8.62
N VAL A 350 -18.15 5.81 -7.63
CA VAL A 350 -17.37 6.10 -6.43
C VAL A 350 -18.05 5.39 -5.24
N PRO A 351 -17.35 4.63 -4.40
CA PRO A 351 -17.96 3.91 -3.25
C PRO A 351 -18.65 4.87 -2.26
N ASP A 352 -19.77 4.46 -1.64
CA ASP A 352 -20.56 5.29 -0.72
C ASP A 352 -19.76 5.75 0.53
N THR A 353 -18.72 5.00 0.92
CA THR A 353 -17.78 5.32 2.01
C THR A 353 -17.02 6.63 1.79
N VAL A 354 -16.88 7.05 0.54
CA VAL A 354 -16.19 8.29 0.13
C VAL A 354 -16.94 9.54 0.56
N TYR A 355 -18.28 9.50 0.52
CA TYR A 355 -19.13 10.63 0.84
C TYR A 355 -19.51 10.65 2.33
N GLN A 356 -19.57 9.49 2.99
CA GLN A 356 -19.92 9.37 4.41
C GLN A 356 -18.91 10.05 5.35
N ALA A 357 -17.60 9.99 5.04
CA ALA A 357 -16.56 10.70 5.79
C ALA A 357 -16.83 12.22 5.91
N TYR A 358 -17.52 12.84 4.94
CA TYR A 358 -17.84 14.27 4.93
C TYR A 358 -19.02 14.64 5.86
N THR A 359 -20.08 13.83 5.88
CA THR A 359 -21.24 14.06 6.76
C THR A 359 -20.88 13.89 8.24
N ASP A 360 -19.93 13.02 8.54
CA ASP A 360 -19.52 12.68 9.90
C ASP A 360 -18.50 13.69 10.50
N LEU A 361 -17.62 14.28 9.68
CA LEU A 361 -16.63 15.30 10.10
C LEU A 361 -17.22 16.71 10.30
N LEU A 362 -18.19 17.13 9.48
CA LEU A 362 -18.79 18.47 9.60
C LEU A 362 -19.58 18.64 10.90
N GLY A 363 -20.27 17.59 11.35
CA GLY A 363 -20.98 17.58 12.63
C GLY A 363 -20.05 17.58 13.86
N MET A 364 -18.89 16.91 13.77
CA MET A 364 -17.89 16.89 14.84
C MET A 364 -17.12 18.20 14.99
N PHE A 365 -16.79 18.87 13.89
CA PHE A 365 -16.00 20.10 13.93
C PHE A 365 -16.83 21.30 14.46
N ILE A 366 -18.10 21.40 14.06
CA ILE A 366 -19.04 22.40 14.62
C ILE A 366 -19.30 22.13 16.10
N TYR A 367 -19.37 20.86 16.52
CA TYR A 367 -19.44 20.48 17.93
C TYR A 367 -18.17 20.86 18.70
N SER A 368 -16.99 20.64 18.14
CA SER A 368 -15.69 21.00 18.73
C SER A 368 -15.53 22.51 18.91
N ILE A 369 -15.88 23.34 17.92
CA ILE A 369 -15.80 24.80 18.02
C ILE A 369 -16.79 25.33 19.07
N ASN A 370 -18.02 24.83 19.09
CA ASN A 370 -19.02 25.24 20.08
C ASN A 370 -18.65 24.77 21.49
N GLU A 371 -18.07 23.57 21.64
CA GLU A 371 -17.61 23.04 22.92
C GLU A 371 -16.30 23.70 23.38
N THR A 372 -15.43 24.11 22.45
CA THR A 372 -14.22 24.89 22.75
C THR A 372 -14.59 26.29 23.19
N ASN A 373 -15.50 26.99 22.50
CA ASN A 373 -16.02 28.29 22.95
C ASN A 373 -16.76 28.21 24.30
N ARG A 374 -17.34 27.05 24.65
CA ARG A 374 -17.96 26.78 25.95
C ARG A 374 -16.94 26.43 27.06
N LYS A 375 -15.80 25.83 26.71
CA LYS A 375 -14.75 25.36 27.65
C LYS A 375 -13.59 26.32 27.84
N THR A 376 -13.23 27.10 26.81
CA THR A 376 -12.20 28.13 26.90
C THR A 376 -12.82 29.39 27.47
N GLY A 377 -13.07 29.40 28.79
CA GLY A 377 -13.24 30.62 29.54
C GLY A 377 -11.97 31.47 29.39
N TRP A 378 -11.92 32.30 28.35
CA TRP A 378 -10.80 33.21 28.03
C TRP A 378 -10.53 34.28 29.12
N ALA A 379 -11.27 34.26 30.23
CA ALA A 379 -10.97 35.04 31.44
C ALA A 379 -9.90 34.38 32.35
N ALA A 380 -9.71 33.05 32.26
CA ALA A 380 -8.76 32.35 33.13
C ALA A 380 -7.30 32.45 32.66
N TYR A 381 -7.08 32.73 31.37
CA TYR A 381 -5.73 32.90 30.81
C TYR A 381 -5.10 34.23 31.25
N ASP A 382 -5.91 35.27 31.45
CA ASP A 382 -5.42 36.57 31.95
C ASP A 382 -5.06 36.50 33.45
N ALA A 383 -5.74 35.68 34.24
CA ALA A 383 -5.42 35.48 35.66
C ALA A 383 -4.08 34.74 35.88
N VAL A 384 -3.67 33.87 34.95
CA VAL A 384 -2.39 33.15 35.02
C VAL A 384 -1.19 34.06 34.71
N LYS A 385 -1.42 35.21 34.05
CA LYS A 385 -0.38 36.18 33.72
C LYS A 385 0.04 37.04 34.93
N GLU A 386 -0.72 37.02 36.02
CA GLU A 386 -0.49 37.84 37.22
C GLU A 386 0.05 37.06 38.45
N GLY A 387 0.59 35.86 38.25
CA GLY A 387 1.63 35.33 39.14
C GLY A 387 1.19 34.74 40.49
N ASP A 388 -0.03 34.21 40.62
CA ASP A 388 -0.42 33.44 41.81
C ASP A 388 -0.17 31.93 41.63
N VAL A 389 0.65 31.40 42.53
CA VAL A 389 0.90 29.96 42.73
C VAL A 389 -0.38 29.33 43.27
N VAL A 390 -1.03 28.44 42.50
CA VAL A 390 -2.12 27.61 43.03
C VAL A 390 -1.69 26.15 43.04
N ALA A 391 -1.52 25.68 44.28
CA ALA A 391 -1.29 24.31 44.69
C ALA A 391 -2.47 23.38 44.35
N ASP A 392 -2.14 22.09 44.26
CA ASP A 392 -3.01 20.91 44.40
C ASP A 392 -4.41 20.94 43.75
N GLN A 393 -4.56 20.22 42.63
CA GLN A 393 -5.87 19.79 42.15
C GLN A 393 -6.24 18.40 42.71
N PRO A 394 -7.29 18.27 43.55
CA PRO A 394 -7.71 17.01 44.18
C PRO A 394 -8.20 15.93 43.20
N GLN A 395 -8.63 16.31 41.99
CA GLN A 395 -9.23 15.40 41.01
C GLN A 395 -8.19 14.45 40.37
N LEU A 396 -6.94 14.90 40.23
CA LEU A 396 -5.84 14.09 39.68
C LEU A 396 -5.33 13.04 40.67
N LEU A 397 -5.39 13.33 41.97
CA LEU A 397 -5.11 12.39 43.05
C LEU A 397 -6.23 11.34 43.21
N ALA A 398 -7.49 11.74 43.07
CA ALA A 398 -8.63 10.82 43.07
C ALA A 398 -8.58 9.81 41.90
N TRP A 399 -8.13 10.25 40.72
CA TRP A 399 -7.99 9.39 39.53
C TRP A 399 -6.81 8.41 39.66
N ARG A 400 -5.66 8.86 40.19
CA ARG A 400 -4.51 7.97 40.47
C ARG A 400 -4.81 6.94 41.56
N GLN A 401 -5.62 7.29 42.57
CA GLN A 401 -6.05 6.36 43.62
C GLN A 401 -7.10 5.33 43.15
N GLN A 402 -7.86 5.61 42.09
CA GLN A 402 -8.79 4.65 41.50
C GLN A 402 -8.10 3.57 40.65
N ILE A 403 -7.03 3.93 39.94
CA ILE A 403 -6.29 2.97 39.08
C ILE A 403 -5.40 2.03 39.92
N GLY A 404 -4.95 2.48 41.10
CA GLY A 404 -4.19 1.66 42.04
C GLY A 404 -4.99 0.57 42.78
N LYS A 405 -6.30 0.42 42.51
CA LYS A 405 -7.19 -0.50 43.24
C LYS A 405 -7.91 -1.57 42.41
N THR A 406 -7.71 -1.63 41.09
CA THR A 406 -8.29 -2.71 40.28
C THR A 406 -7.40 -3.96 40.34
N THR A 407 -7.58 -4.76 41.38
CA THR A 407 -7.16 -6.17 41.46
C THR A 407 -8.21 -7.11 40.87
N ASP A 408 -9.07 -6.61 39.98
CA ASP A 408 -10.12 -7.44 39.37
C ASP A 408 -9.48 -8.46 38.42
N PRO A 409 -9.81 -9.75 38.56
CA PRO A 409 -9.33 -10.77 37.65
C PRO A 409 -9.78 -10.45 36.22
N ILE A 410 -8.83 -10.54 35.30
CA ILE A 410 -9.03 -10.41 33.85
C ILE A 410 -10.21 -11.30 33.44
N PRO A 411 -11.23 -10.77 32.73
CA PRO A 411 -12.34 -11.59 32.27
C PRO A 411 -11.83 -12.76 31.43
N GLU A 412 -12.34 -13.97 31.69
CA GLU A 412 -11.98 -15.12 30.87
C GLU A 412 -12.30 -14.88 29.39
N PRO A 413 -11.42 -15.32 28.47
CA PRO A 413 -11.59 -15.11 27.05
C PRO A 413 -12.89 -15.75 26.56
N VAL A 414 -13.68 -14.99 25.80
CA VAL A 414 -14.79 -15.53 25.03
C VAL A 414 -14.20 -16.42 23.94
N ARG A 415 -14.40 -17.74 24.04
CA ARG A 415 -13.97 -18.70 23.01
C ARG A 415 -14.73 -18.42 21.72
N VAL A 416 -14.09 -17.78 20.75
CA VAL A 416 -14.54 -17.82 19.36
C VAL A 416 -14.09 -19.17 18.81
N ASN A 417 -15.05 -20.07 18.58
CA ASN A 417 -14.78 -21.43 18.12
C ASN A 417 -14.43 -21.43 16.62
N MET A 418 -13.22 -20.98 16.27
CA MET A 418 -12.65 -21.23 14.94
C MET A 418 -12.07 -22.66 14.93
N MET A 419 -12.92 -23.59 14.51
CA MET A 419 -12.66 -25.03 14.32
C MET A 419 -12.29 -25.80 15.60
N ALA A 420 -13.22 -26.65 16.03
CA ALA A 420 -12.94 -27.73 16.96
C ALA A 420 -11.88 -28.68 16.36
N HIS A 421 -10.62 -28.51 16.76
CA HIS A 421 -9.64 -29.58 16.69
C HIS A 421 -9.66 -30.35 18.02
N PRO A 422 -9.90 -31.68 18.02
CA PRO A 422 -9.93 -32.47 19.25
C PRO A 422 -8.55 -32.45 19.91
N SER A 423 -8.51 -31.93 21.14
CA SER A 423 -7.31 -31.78 21.97
C SER A 423 -6.82 -33.10 22.56
N GLY A 424 -6.51 -34.09 21.70
CA GLY A 424 -6.15 -35.44 22.13
C GLY A 424 -5.13 -36.20 21.28
N LEU A 425 -4.67 -35.68 20.14
CA LEU A 425 -3.70 -36.38 19.28
C LEU A 425 -2.30 -35.80 19.44
N ARG A 426 -1.65 -36.09 20.57
CA ARG A 426 -0.19 -36.03 20.68
C ARG A 426 0.40 -37.30 20.07
N SER A 427 1.28 -37.12 19.09
CA SER A 427 2.29 -38.06 18.59
C SER A 427 1.85 -39.53 18.46
N ALA A 428 1.17 -39.86 17.37
CA ALA A 428 1.32 -41.17 16.74
C ALA A 428 0.95 -41.03 15.26
N ALA A 429 1.94 -41.21 14.37
CA ALA A 429 1.74 -41.41 12.94
C ALA A 429 0.73 -40.45 12.26
N LEU A 430 1.09 -39.15 12.14
CA LEU A 430 0.33 -38.24 11.29
C LEU A 430 0.64 -38.55 9.81
N ASP A 431 -0.27 -39.35 9.28
CA ASP A 431 -0.61 -39.60 7.88
C ASP A 431 -0.18 -38.47 6.91
N PRO A 432 0.55 -38.77 5.82
CA PRO A 432 1.05 -37.81 4.81
C PRO A 432 -0.03 -37.02 4.03
N MET A 433 -1.26 -36.95 4.53
CA MET A 433 -2.41 -36.32 3.89
C MET A 433 -2.35 -34.77 3.88
N TYR A 434 -1.49 -34.15 4.69
CA TYR A 434 -1.44 -32.68 4.83
C TYR A 434 -0.07 -32.12 4.40
N LYS A 435 -0.05 -31.68 3.13
CA LYS A 435 1.12 -31.50 2.24
C LYS A 435 1.84 -32.84 2.01
N PHE A 436 1.59 -33.48 0.86
CA PHE A 436 2.55 -34.41 0.28
C PHE A 436 3.95 -33.82 0.47
N PRO A 437 4.95 -34.59 0.92
CA PRO A 437 6.33 -34.15 0.83
C PRO A 437 6.50 -33.74 -0.63
N LYS A 438 6.82 -32.47 -0.87
CA LYS A 438 7.16 -32.01 -2.21
C LYS A 438 8.54 -32.63 -2.52
N THR A 439 8.56 -33.93 -2.74
CA THR A 439 9.74 -34.69 -3.18
C THR A 439 10.33 -34.07 -4.44
N ASP A 440 9.49 -33.38 -5.23
CA ASP A 440 9.88 -32.60 -6.39
C ASP A 440 10.52 -31.24 -6.07
N ASP A 441 10.12 -30.50 -5.02
CA ASP A 441 10.65 -29.13 -4.78
C ASP A 441 12.02 -29.15 -4.10
N THR A 442 12.34 -30.12 -3.23
CA THR A 442 13.67 -30.20 -2.59
C THR A 442 14.80 -30.50 -3.59
N ILE A 443 14.48 -31.21 -4.69
CA ILE A 443 15.45 -31.55 -5.74
C ILE A 443 15.43 -30.51 -6.88
N ARG A 444 14.30 -29.85 -7.16
CA ARG A 444 14.15 -28.91 -8.30
C ARG A 444 14.37 -27.43 -7.98
N GLU A 445 14.64 -27.05 -6.72
CA GLU A 445 14.91 -25.66 -6.36
C GLU A 445 16.20 -25.05 -6.95
N HIS A 446 17.05 -25.89 -7.55
CA HIS A 446 18.22 -25.44 -8.31
C HIS A 446 17.86 -24.97 -9.73
N PHE A 447 16.61 -25.14 -10.17
CA PHE A 447 16.13 -24.64 -11.46
C PHE A 447 15.48 -23.26 -11.32
N GLY A 448 16.22 -22.20 -11.69
CA GLY A 448 15.73 -20.81 -11.72
C GLY A 448 14.45 -20.61 -12.54
N VAL A 449 14.18 -21.51 -13.49
CA VAL A 449 12.98 -21.52 -14.35
C VAL A 449 11.66 -21.55 -13.56
N CYS A 450 11.61 -22.23 -12.42
CA CYS A 450 10.39 -22.31 -11.59
C CYS A 450 9.96 -20.95 -11.00
N TYR A 451 10.86 -19.97 -10.98
CA TYR A 451 10.66 -18.66 -10.34
C TYR A 451 10.35 -17.53 -11.32
N ILE A 452 10.36 -17.80 -12.63
CA ILE A 452 9.92 -16.82 -13.63
C ILE A 452 8.44 -16.47 -13.38
N GLN A 453 8.11 -15.19 -13.28
CA GLN A 453 6.77 -14.67 -13.01
C GLN A 453 6.26 -13.88 -14.23
N PHE A 454 4.94 -13.64 -14.31
CA PHE A 454 4.39 -12.81 -15.39
C PHE A 454 4.94 -11.37 -15.35
N GLU A 455 5.25 -10.86 -14.16
CA GLU A 455 5.85 -9.53 -13.93
C GLU A 455 7.19 -9.37 -14.66
N ASP A 456 7.96 -10.45 -14.84
CA ASP A 456 9.26 -10.43 -15.51
C ASP A 456 9.15 -10.03 -16.99
N PHE A 457 7.99 -10.27 -17.61
CA PHE A 457 7.71 -9.87 -19.00
C PHE A 457 7.51 -8.36 -19.15
N GLY A 458 7.43 -7.59 -18.07
CA GLY A 458 7.45 -6.13 -18.13
C GLY A 458 8.76 -5.57 -18.70
N CYS A 459 9.89 -6.25 -18.46
CA CYS A 459 11.21 -5.89 -18.98
C CYS A 459 11.28 -5.92 -20.51
N PRO A 460 11.04 -7.06 -21.19
CA PRO A 460 11.05 -7.09 -22.66
C PRO A 460 9.95 -6.20 -23.26
N LEU A 461 8.79 -6.04 -22.59
CA LEU A 461 7.73 -5.14 -23.05
C LEU A 461 8.20 -3.70 -23.15
N ALA A 462 8.82 -3.16 -22.08
CA ALA A 462 9.31 -1.78 -22.07
C ALA A 462 10.46 -1.58 -23.06
N ILE A 463 11.42 -2.50 -23.12
CA ILE A 463 12.54 -2.39 -24.08
C ILE A 463 12.02 -2.44 -25.53
N ALA A 464 11.05 -3.31 -25.83
CA ALA A 464 10.39 -3.33 -27.14
C ALA A 464 9.60 -2.04 -27.39
N GLY A 465 8.91 -1.50 -26.38
CA GLY A 465 8.17 -0.25 -26.45
C GLY A 465 9.08 0.93 -26.77
N PHE A 466 10.22 1.01 -26.10
CA PHE A 466 11.26 2.02 -26.37
C PHE A 466 11.83 1.88 -27.79
N ALA A 467 12.14 0.67 -28.24
CA ALA A 467 12.58 0.44 -29.63
C ALA A 467 11.52 0.91 -30.64
N ALA A 468 10.25 0.58 -30.40
CA ALA A 468 9.13 0.96 -31.26
C ALA A 468 8.94 2.49 -31.28
N ALA A 469 9.15 3.15 -30.14
CA ALA A 469 9.11 4.60 -30.04
C ALA A 469 10.27 5.26 -30.81
N LEU A 470 11.50 4.75 -30.67
CA LEU A 470 12.67 5.22 -31.43
C LEU A 470 12.47 5.06 -32.94
N ARG A 471 11.90 3.93 -33.38
CA ARG A 471 11.52 3.72 -34.78
C ARG A 471 10.52 4.78 -35.24
N GLY A 472 9.48 5.06 -34.46
CA GLY A 472 8.48 6.08 -34.79
C GLY A 472 9.05 7.51 -34.93
N ILE A 473 10.18 7.80 -34.28
CA ILE A 473 10.88 9.09 -34.38
C ILE A 473 11.78 9.17 -35.62
N ALA A 474 12.25 8.04 -36.16
CA ALA A 474 13.14 8.02 -37.32
C ALA A 474 12.55 8.76 -38.53
N ASP A 475 11.22 8.73 -38.66
CA ASP A 475 10.46 9.40 -39.74
C ASP A 475 9.98 10.81 -39.38
N THR A 476 10.51 11.43 -38.31
CA THR A 476 10.01 12.72 -37.80
C THR A 476 11.00 13.86 -38.04
N ASP A 477 10.52 14.95 -38.65
CA ASP A 477 11.34 16.11 -39.01
C ASP A 477 12.11 16.71 -37.82
N GLY A 478 13.44 16.81 -38.00
CA GLY A 478 14.36 17.37 -37.00
C GLY A 478 14.97 16.36 -36.04
N PHE A 479 14.72 15.06 -36.23
CA PHE A 479 15.31 13.98 -35.46
C PHE A 479 16.00 12.98 -36.40
N TYR A 480 17.22 12.56 -36.04
CA TYR A 480 17.93 11.50 -36.75
C TYR A 480 18.10 10.30 -35.82
N MET A 481 17.50 9.17 -36.20
CA MET A 481 17.60 7.91 -35.48
C MET A 481 18.08 6.81 -36.44
N PRO A 482 19.33 6.33 -36.34
CA PRO A 482 19.81 5.27 -37.22
C PRO A 482 19.03 3.96 -37.00
N ASN A 483 18.72 3.26 -38.10
CA ASN A 483 18.00 1.98 -38.05
C ASN A 483 18.67 0.96 -37.11
N ALA A 484 20.00 0.90 -37.15
CA ALA A 484 20.79 0.03 -36.29
C ALA A 484 20.50 0.21 -34.79
N VAL A 485 20.13 1.42 -34.33
CA VAL A 485 19.88 1.69 -32.90
C VAL A 485 18.60 1.03 -32.44
N TYR A 486 17.46 1.35 -33.06
CA TYR A 486 16.18 0.77 -32.63
C TYR A 486 16.07 -0.72 -32.97
N GLU A 487 16.71 -1.19 -34.05
CA GLU A 487 16.79 -2.61 -34.37
C GLU A 487 17.57 -3.37 -33.30
N THR A 488 18.72 -2.85 -32.85
CA THR A 488 19.52 -3.48 -31.78
C THR A 488 18.72 -3.57 -30.48
N VAL A 489 18.06 -2.49 -30.08
CA VAL A 489 17.19 -2.49 -28.88
C VAL A 489 16.04 -3.48 -29.04
N GLY A 490 15.43 -3.54 -30.23
CA GLY A 490 14.38 -4.51 -30.58
C GLY A 490 14.85 -5.96 -30.51
N TYR A 491 16.05 -6.27 -31.01
CA TYR A 491 16.64 -7.61 -30.92
C TYR A 491 16.93 -8.00 -29.46
N ILE A 492 17.43 -7.07 -28.64
CA ILE A 492 17.62 -7.32 -27.19
C ILE A 492 16.28 -7.68 -26.55
N ALA A 493 15.21 -6.92 -26.83
CA ALA A 493 13.88 -7.22 -26.32
C ALA A 493 13.37 -8.59 -26.81
N ALA A 494 13.58 -8.93 -28.08
CA ALA A 494 13.16 -10.21 -28.67
C ALA A 494 13.88 -11.41 -28.03
N VAL A 495 15.19 -11.31 -27.81
CA VAL A 495 15.98 -12.35 -27.13
C VAL A 495 15.51 -12.53 -25.69
N LEU A 496 15.34 -11.43 -24.94
CA LEU A 496 14.85 -11.48 -23.56
C LEU A 496 13.44 -12.07 -23.49
N HIS A 497 12.54 -11.65 -24.37
CA HIS A 497 11.18 -12.18 -24.45
C HIS A 497 11.18 -13.67 -24.76
N GLY A 498 11.97 -14.11 -25.76
CA GLY A 498 12.07 -15.52 -26.14
C GLY A 498 12.62 -16.40 -25.01
N LEU A 499 13.67 -15.95 -24.31
CA LEU A 499 14.23 -16.68 -23.17
C LEU A 499 13.22 -16.81 -22.02
N LEU A 500 12.52 -15.72 -21.68
CA LEU A 500 11.48 -15.75 -20.64
C LEU A 500 10.28 -16.60 -21.05
N PHE A 501 9.87 -16.53 -22.32
CA PHE A 501 8.75 -17.30 -22.85
C PHE A 501 9.04 -18.81 -22.84
N LEU A 502 10.21 -19.22 -23.34
CA LEU A 502 10.66 -20.62 -23.27
C LEU A 502 10.83 -21.09 -21.82
N GLY A 503 11.36 -20.23 -20.95
CA GLY A 503 11.43 -20.51 -19.52
C GLY A 503 10.05 -20.69 -18.89
N TYR A 504 9.07 -19.86 -19.24
CA TYR A 504 7.72 -19.99 -18.72
C TYR A 504 7.01 -21.24 -19.27
N ILE A 505 7.21 -21.59 -20.55
CA ILE A 505 6.73 -22.87 -21.10
C ILE A 505 7.33 -24.04 -20.32
N ALA A 506 8.64 -24.02 -20.07
CA ALA A 506 9.28 -25.04 -19.24
C ALA A 506 8.67 -25.07 -17.82
N LYS A 507 8.36 -23.92 -17.22
CA LYS A 507 7.65 -23.84 -15.93
C LYS A 507 6.25 -24.46 -15.98
N MET A 508 5.51 -24.32 -17.08
CA MET A 508 4.19 -24.96 -17.25
C MET A 508 4.28 -26.48 -17.16
N PHE A 509 5.32 -27.09 -17.75
CA PHE A 509 5.53 -28.54 -17.70
C PHE A 509 6.15 -29.00 -16.37
N LEU A 510 7.14 -28.26 -15.85
CA LEU A 510 7.92 -28.66 -14.67
C LEU A 510 7.23 -28.33 -13.33
N ALA A 511 6.38 -27.29 -13.31
CA ALA A 511 5.74 -26.77 -12.10
C ALA A 511 4.31 -26.23 -12.35
N PRO A 512 3.37 -27.06 -12.89
CA PRO A 512 2.01 -26.61 -13.24
C PRO A 512 1.23 -26.03 -12.05
N ARG A 513 1.44 -26.55 -10.84
CA ARG A 513 0.83 -26.00 -9.61
C ARG A 513 1.26 -24.56 -9.33
N LYS A 514 2.51 -24.18 -9.66
CA LYS A 514 3.00 -22.80 -9.50
C LYS A 514 2.38 -21.88 -10.54
N VAL A 515 2.18 -22.36 -11.78
CA VAL A 515 1.45 -21.61 -12.82
C VAL A 515 0.02 -21.34 -12.42
N LEU A 516 -0.70 -22.36 -11.90
CA LEU A 516 -2.05 -22.16 -11.38
C LEU A 516 -2.07 -21.15 -10.22
N SER A 517 -1.09 -21.21 -9.32
CA SER A 517 -0.98 -20.23 -8.23
C SER A 517 -0.80 -18.79 -8.74
N ASP A 518 -0.08 -18.59 -9.84
CA ASP A 518 0.09 -17.25 -10.44
C ASP A 518 -1.21 -16.78 -11.12
N LEU A 519 -1.94 -17.69 -11.79
CA LEU A 519 -3.21 -17.39 -12.46
C LEU A 519 -4.36 -17.10 -11.50
N TYR A 520 -4.40 -17.77 -10.34
CA TYR A 520 -5.41 -17.52 -9.31
C TYR A 520 -5.12 -16.29 -8.45
N HIS A 521 -3.90 -15.76 -8.49
CA HIS A 521 -3.54 -14.60 -7.69
C HIS A 521 -4.22 -13.33 -8.22
N PRO A 522 -4.93 -12.55 -7.38
CA PRO A 522 -5.78 -11.45 -7.85
C PRO A 522 -5.04 -10.32 -8.58
N MET A 523 -3.80 -10.02 -8.15
CA MET A 523 -2.95 -9.02 -8.81
C MET A 523 -2.04 -9.59 -9.91
N LYS A 524 -1.29 -10.67 -9.63
CA LYS A 524 -0.32 -11.24 -10.58
C LYS A 524 -0.94 -11.77 -11.87
N ARG A 525 -2.19 -12.21 -11.83
CA ARG A 525 -2.91 -12.62 -13.05
C ARG A 525 -3.03 -11.49 -14.07
N LEU A 526 -3.11 -10.24 -13.62
CA LEU A 526 -3.27 -9.07 -14.49
C LEU A 526 -2.00 -8.80 -15.30
N THR A 527 -0.82 -9.16 -14.80
CA THR A 527 0.45 -8.99 -15.52
C THR A 527 0.67 -10.03 -16.61
N LEU A 528 -0.22 -11.04 -16.72
CA LEU A 528 -0.27 -11.95 -17.88
C LEU A 528 -0.36 -11.17 -19.20
N ALA A 529 -1.00 -10.00 -19.20
CA ALA A 529 -1.12 -9.12 -20.36
C ALA A 529 0.23 -8.72 -20.97
N PHE A 530 1.33 -8.71 -20.20
CA PHE A 530 2.64 -8.29 -20.71
C PHE A 530 3.12 -9.17 -21.88
N ILE A 531 2.78 -10.47 -21.87
CA ILE A 531 3.14 -11.40 -22.95
C ILE A 531 2.49 -10.98 -24.28
N PRO A 532 1.15 -10.96 -24.43
CA PRO A 532 0.52 -10.56 -25.68
C PRO A 532 0.76 -9.09 -26.04
N LEU A 533 0.95 -8.21 -25.06
CA LEU A 533 1.39 -6.83 -25.30
C LEU A 533 2.75 -6.77 -26.02
N THR A 534 3.72 -7.58 -25.61
CA THR A 534 5.04 -7.58 -26.26
C THR A 534 4.94 -8.07 -27.71
N HIS A 535 4.06 -9.04 -27.99
CA HIS A 535 3.80 -9.50 -29.36
C HIS A 535 3.23 -8.37 -30.25
N LEU A 536 2.28 -7.58 -29.72
CA LEU A 536 1.73 -6.43 -30.43
C LEU A 536 2.79 -5.36 -30.70
N VAL A 537 3.67 -5.10 -29.74
CA VAL A 537 4.78 -4.15 -29.91
C VAL A 537 5.80 -4.66 -30.94
N PHE A 538 6.09 -5.96 -30.98
CA PHE A 538 6.89 -6.54 -32.07
C PHE A 538 6.21 -6.40 -33.43
N ALA A 539 4.89 -6.52 -33.52
CA ALA A 539 4.16 -6.24 -34.76
C ALA A 539 4.29 -4.77 -35.20
N VAL A 540 4.39 -3.82 -34.26
CA VAL A 540 4.68 -2.42 -34.56
C VAL A 540 6.13 -2.22 -35.04
N LEU A 541 7.09 -2.96 -34.47
CA LEU A 541 8.51 -2.89 -34.85
C LEU A 541 8.81 -3.49 -36.21
N LEU A 542 8.11 -4.58 -36.58
CA LEU A 542 8.33 -5.33 -37.81
C LEU A 542 7.74 -4.66 -39.07
N ASP A 543 7.19 -3.46 -38.93
CA ASP A 543 6.56 -2.72 -40.02
C ASP A 543 7.59 -2.36 -41.12
N PRO A 544 7.44 -2.90 -42.34
CA PRO A 544 8.37 -2.70 -43.43
C PRO A 544 8.05 -1.42 -44.22
N GLU A 545 9.04 -0.55 -44.37
CA GLU A 545 8.92 0.74 -45.08
C GLU A 545 8.42 0.61 -46.54
N THR A 546 8.68 -0.53 -47.20
CA THR A 546 8.15 -0.82 -48.55
C THR A 546 7.84 -2.31 -48.76
N PRO A 547 6.67 -2.66 -49.34
CA PRO A 547 6.37 -4.02 -49.80
C PRO A 547 7.12 -4.33 -51.10
N THR A 548 8.39 -4.68 -50.98
CA THR A 548 9.20 -5.29 -52.05
C THR A 548 9.14 -6.82 -51.95
N SER A 549 9.32 -7.52 -53.07
CA SER A 549 9.21 -8.99 -53.18
C SER A 549 10.17 -9.78 -52.28
N GLY A 550 11.13 -9.13 -51.62
CA GLY A 550 12.05 -9.77 -50.66
C GLY A 550 11.58 -9.75 -49.20
N ASN A 551 10.51 -9.02 -48.86
CA ASN A 551 10.08 -8.79 -47.46
C ASN A 551 8.85 -9.60 -47.03
N GLU A 552 8.31 -10.49 -47.86
CA GLU A 552 7.06 -11.24 -47.58
C GLU A 552 7.08 -11.97 -46.22
N SER A 553 8.21 -12.59 -45.87
CA SER A 553 8.37 -13.27 -44.58
C SER A 553 8.28 -12.35 -43.37
N ARG A 554 8.72 -11.08 -43.49
CA ARG A 554 8.59 -10.07 -42.43
C ARG A 554 7.14 -9.62 -42.26
N PHE A 555 6.39 -9.49 -43.35
CA PHE A 555 4.95 -9.19 -43.30
C PHE A 555 4.15 -10.32 -42.66
N ASP A 556 4.44 -11.56 -43.01
CA ASP A 556 3.75 -12.71 -42.42
C ASP A 556 4.05 -12.83 -40.92
N LEU A 557 5.30 -12.60 -40.52
CA LEU A 557 5.69 -12.53 -39.11
C LEU A 557 4.96 -11.39 -38.39
N GLN A 558 4.88 -10.20 -39.00
CA GLN A 558 4.16 -9.04 -38.45
C GLN A 558 2.69 -9.38 -38.18
N ARG A 559 1.99 -9.96 -39.18
CA ARG A 559 0.58 -10.36 -39.06
C ARG A 559 0.38 -11.45 -38.01
N THR A 560 1.29 -12.41 -37.97
CA THR A 560 1.26 -13.50 -36.97
C THR A 560 1.40 -12.93 -35.56
N MET A 561 2.36 -12.04 -35.34
CA MET A 561 2.57 -11.39 -34.04
C MET A 561 1.37 -10.53 -33.62
N PHE A 562 0.77 -9.80 -34.57
CA PHE A 562 -0.44 -9.03 -34.33
C PHE A 562 -1.60 -9.92 -33.86
N TRP A 563 -1.97 -10.94 -34.64
CA TRP A 563 -3.12 -11.79 -34.31
C TRP A 563 -2.90 -12.65 -33.06
N ALA A 564 -1.67 -13.14 -32.83
CA ALA A 564 -1.31 -13.81 -31.60
C ALA A 564 -1.49 -12.87 -30.38
N GLY A 565 -1.06 -11.61 -30.51
CA GLY A 565 -1.27 -10.57 -29.52
C GLY A 565 -2.76 -10.28 -29.27
N VAL A 566 -3.56 -10.07 -30.32
CA VAL A 566 -5.01 -9.80 -30.22
C VAL A 566 -5.74 -10.93 -29.51
N ALA A 567 -5.44 -12.19 -29.86
CA ALA A 567 -6.03 -13.36 -29.21
C ALA A 567 -5.69 -13.39 -27.70
N GLY A 568 -4.42 -13.18 -27.36
CA GLY A 568 -3.98 -13.15 -25.96
C GLY A 568 -4.58 -12.00 -25.15
N VAL A 569 -4.66 -10.79 -25.73
CA VAL A 569 -5.32 -9.64 -25.09
C VAL A 569 -6.81 -9.91 -24.87
N SER A 570 -7.49 -10.52 -25.83
CA SER A 570 -8.92 -10.85 -25.71
C SER A 570 -9.17 -11.84 -24.57
N ILE A 571 -8.36 -12.90 -24.48
CA ILE A 571 -8.43 -13.88 -23.39
C ILE A 571 -8.17 -13.19 -22.04
N HIS A 572 -7.11 -12.38 -21.97
CA HIS A 572 -6.75 -11.65 -20.77
C HIS A 572 -7.86 -10.68 -20.31
N PHE A 573 -8.49 -9.98 -21.26
CA PHE A 573 -9.58 -9.05 -20.99
C PHE A 573 -10.81 -9.76 -20.41
N VAL A 574 -11.22 -10.88 -21.01
CA VAL A 574 -12.35 -11.70 -20.54
C VAL A 574 -12.06 -12.26 -19.14
N LEU A 575 -10.86 -12.81 -18.91
CA LEU A 575 -10.47 -13.34 -17.61
C LEU A 575 -10.44 -12.26 -16.53
N SER A 576 -9.90 -11.08 -16.85
CA SER A 576 -9.84 -9.94 -15.94
C SER A 576 -11.24 -9.46 -15.55
N MET A 577 -12.15 -9.35 -16.52
CA MET A 577 -13.52 -8.92 -16.27
C MET A 577 -14.31 -9.97 -15.48
N ALA A 578 -14.23 -11.25 -15.87
CA ALA A 578 -14.93 -12.34 -15.19
C ALA A 578 -14.51 -12.47 -13.73
N THR A 579 -13.21 -12.31 -13.45
CA THR A 579 -12.70 -12.36 -12.08
C THR A 579 -13.06 -11.12 -11.28
N TRP A 580 -13.01 -9.92 -11.87
CA TRP A 580 -13.49 -8.70 -11.22
C TRP A 580 -14.99 -8.80 -10.85
N MET A 581 -15.81 -9.38 -11.73
CA MET A 581 -17.24 -9.61 -11.45
C MET A 581 -17.48 -10.64 -10.34
N LYS A 582 -16.59 -11.64 -10.20
CA LYS A 582 -16.68 -12.72 -9.21
C LYS A 582 -16.15 -12.32 -7.83
N ASP A 583 -14.97 -11.72 -7.78
CA ASP A 583 -14.20 -11.46 -6.55
C ASP A 583 -14.48 -10.05 -5.98
N ARG A 584 -15.74 -9.59 -5.97
CA ARG A 584 -16.16 -8.24 -5.50
C ARG A 584 -15.80 -7.91 -4.04
N ALA A 585 -15.14 -8.82 -3.33
CA ALA A 585 -14.95 -8.83 -1.89
C ALA A 585 -13.51 -8.47 -1.48
N SER A 586 -13.14 -7.20 -1.65
CA SER A 586 -12.46 -6.35 -0.65
C SER A 586 -11.85 -5.10 -1.31
N PRO A 587 -12.03 -3.90 -0.73
CA PRO A 587 -11.40 -2.67 -1.23
C PRO A 587 -9.88 -2.79 -1.40
N GLU A 588 -9.24 -3.66 -0.62
CA GLU A 588 -7.79 -3.91 -0.62
C GLU A 588 -7.26 -4.48 -1.94
N GLN A 589 -8.02 -5.32 -2.63
CA GLN A 589 -7.56 -6.00 -3.86
C GLN A 589 -7.59 -5.13 -5.12
N PHE A 590 -8.20 -3.95 -5.05
CA PHE A 590 -8.33 -3.05 -6.18
C PHE A 590 -7.04 -2.24 -6.42
N SER A 591 -6.44 -2.31 -7.61
CA SER A 591 -5.10 -1.73 -7.89
C SER A 591 -5.04 -1.07 -9.27
N PRO A 592 -4.18 -0.06 -9.52
CA PRO A 592 -3.90 0.47 -10.86
C PRO A 592 -3.50 -0.61 -11.88
N MET A 593 -3.04 -1.79 -11.44
CA MET A 593 -2.85 -2.94 -12.35
C MET A 593 -4.11 -3.34 -13.12
N TYR A 594 -5.32 -3.02 -12.63
CA TYR A 594 -6.54 -3.23 -13.39
C TYR A 594 -6.63 -2.36 -14.64
N LEU A 595 -5.81 -1.33 -14.81
CA LEU A 595 -5.71 -0.56 -16.06
C LEU A 595 -4.97 -1.29 -17.16
N LEU A 596 -4.22 -2.34 -16.83
CA LEU A 596 -3.43 -3.08 -17.79
C LEU A 596 -4.28 -3.74 -18.90
N PRO A 597 -5.47 -4.33 -18.63
CA PRO A 597 -6.45 -4.68 -19.66
C PRO A 597 -6.82 -3.52 -20.61
N ALA A 598 -7.05 -2.32 -20.07
CA ALA A 598 -7.35 -1.13 -20.88
C ALA A 598 -6.17 -0.76 -21.80
N CYS A 599 -4.97 -0.65 -21.23
CA CYS A 599 -3.75 -0.38 -22.00
C CYS A 599 -3.53 -1.45 -23.09
N SER A 600 -3.79 -2.72 -22.78
CA SER A 600 -3.68 -3.83 -23.74
C SER A 600 -4.62 -3.68 -24.93
N ALA A 601 -5.88 -3.32 -24.67
CA ALA A 601 -6.84 -3.06 -25.73
C ALA A 601 -6.44 -1.85 -26.59
N ILE A 602 -5.96 -0.76 -25.97
CA ILE A 602 -5.51 0.41 -26.72
C ILE A 602 -4.29 0.08 -27.59
N VAL A 603 -3.35 -0.74 -27.11
CA VAL A 603 -2.19 -1.18 -27.91
C VAL A 603 -2.60 -2.06 -29.09
N VAL A 604 -3.65 -2.87 -28.98
CA VAL A 604 -4.25 -3.56 -30.15
C VAL A 604 -4.72 -2.54 -31.18
N GLY A 605 -5.42 -1.49 -30.72
CA GLY A 605 -5.78 -0.34 -31.54
C GLY A 605 -4.57 0.23 -32.28
N PHE A 606 -3.55 0.62 -31.51
CA PHE A 606 -2.34 1.23 -32.06
C PHE A 606 -1.67 0.35 -33.12
N ALA A 607 -1.44 -0.93 -32.80
CA ALA A 607 -0.81 -1.86 -33.73
C ALA A 607 -1.65 -2.05 -35.01
N GLY A 608 -2.98 -2.10 -34.89
CA GLY A 608 -3.88 -2.19 -36.03
C GLY A 608 -3.75 -0.99 -36.98
N THR A 609 -3.60 0.23 -36.45
CA THR A 609 -3.37 1.44 -37.28
C THR A 609 -2.05 1.40 -38.05
N VAL A 610 -1.04 0.70 -37.52
CA VAL A 610 0.25 0.53 -38.18
C VAL A 610 0.12 -0.49 -39.32
N LEU A 611 -0.46 -1.66 -39.05
CA LEU A 611 -0.62 -2.73 -40.05
C LEU A 611 -1.57 -2.35 -41.20
N ALA A 612 -2.56 -1.50 -40.95
CA ALA A 612 -3.46 -1.04 -42.00
C ALA A 612 -2.76 -0.15 -43.05
N ARG A 613 -1.61 0.45 -42.75
CA ARG A 613 -0.82 1.22 -43.75
C ARG A 613 0.02 0.34 -44.66
N THR A 614 0.42 -0.83 -44.17
CA THR A 614 1.44 -1.66 -44.81
C THR A 614 0.85 -2.68 -45.80
N THR A 615 -0.46 -2.90 -45.76
CA THR A 615 -1.14 -3.94 -46.55
C THR A 615 -1.78 -3.40 -47.83
N ARG A 616 -1.49 -4.05 -48.98
CA ARG A 616 -1.88 -3.60 -50.33
C ARG A 616 -3.33 -3.85 -50.76
N ALA A 617 -4.13 -4.64 -50.01
CA ALA A 617 -5.45 -5.08 -50.50
C ALA A 617 -6.56 -5.29 -49.44
N ASP A 618 -6.24 -5.60 -48.17
CA ASP A 618 -7.24 -5.93 -47.13
C ASP A 618 -6.97 -5.18 -45.81
N THR A 619 -7.24 -3.87 -45.78
CA THR A 619 -7.05 -3.03 -44.58
C THR A 619 -8.23 -3.08 -43.61
N ALA A 620 -9.42 -3.44 -44.09
CA ALA A 620 -10.68 -3.53 -43.34
C ALA A 620 -10.59 -4.31 -42.01
N PRO A 621 -10.02 -5.54 -41.96
CA PRO A 621 -9.98 -6.28 -40.70
C PRO A 621 -9.11 -5.60 -39.64
N PHE A 622 -8.04 -4.89 -40.04
CA PHE A 622 -7.16 -4.20 -39.10
C PHE A 622 -7.75 -2.87 -38.61
N SER A 623 -8.45 -2.14 -39.48
CA SER A 623 -9.10 -0.88 -39.14
C SER A 623 -10.32 -1.07 -38.23
N GLU A 624 -11.16 -2.06 -38.53
CA GLU A 624 -12.32 -2.42 -37.71
C GLU A 624 -11.89 -2.91 -36.32
N THR A 625 -10.91 -3.83 -36.29
CA THR A 625 -10.33 -4.33 -35.04
C THR A 625 -9.74 -3.17 -34.24
N SER A 626 -8.99 -2.28 -34.90
CA SER A 626 -8.38 -1.12 -34.25
C SER A 626 -9.41 -0.24 -33.55
N ASN A 627 -10.49 0.11 -34.24
CA ASN A 627 -11.53 0.99 -33.72
C ASN A 627 -12.31 0.34 -32.57
N TRP A 628 -12.61 -0.95 -32.68
CA TRP A 628 -13.33 -1.69 -31.64
C TRP A 628 -12.52 -1.76 -30.33
N PHE A 629 -11.24 -2.11 -30.43
CA PHE A 629 -10.35 -2.20 -29.28
C PHE A 629 -9.98 -0.83 -28.71
N LEU A 630 -9.88 0.23 -29.52
CA LEU A 630 -9.72 1.59 -29.03
C LEU A 630 -10.95 2.02 -28.20
N GLY A 631 -12.16 1.81 -28.70
CA GLY A 631 -13.39 2.15 -27.99
C GLY A 631 -13.52 1.38 -26.66
N MET A 632 -13.29 0.07 -26.70
CA MET A 632 -13.29 -0.78 -25.50
C MET A 632 -12.22 -0.35 -24.48
N GLY A 633 -11.00 -0.11 -24.96
CA GLY A 633 -9.88 0.31 -24.15
C GLY A 633 -10.09 1.67 -23.50
N LEU A 634 -10.63 2.64 -24.24
CA LEU A 634 -10.93 3.98 -23.73
C LEU A 634 -12.04 3.95 -22.68
N PHE A 635 -13.13 3.20 -22.93
CA PHE A 635 -14.20 3.02 -21.95
C PHE A 635 -13.66 2.43 -20.64
N TYR A 636 -12.91 1.34 -20.76
CA TYR A 636 -12.33 0.66 -19.61
C TYR A 636 -11.32 1.58 -18.89
N TYR A 637 -10.50 2.32 -19.63
CA TYR A 637 -9.54 3.27 -19.08
C TYR A 637 -10.23 4.37 -18.27
N ILE A 638 -11.31 4.98 -18.79
CA ILE A 638 -12.05 6.03 -18.08
C ILE A 638 -12.63 5.49 -16.77
N VAL A 639 -13.30 4.33 -16.82
CA VAL A 639 -13.94 3.71 -15.65
C VAL A 639 -12.91 3.34 -14.58
N PHE A 640 -11.86 2.62 -14.96
CA PHE A 640 -10.87 2.15 -14.00
C PHE A 640 -9.89 3.22 -13.56
N THR A 641 -9.64 4.26 -14.37
CA THR A 641 -8.85 5.41 -13.92
C THR A 641 -9.61 6.15 -12.83
N ALA A 642 -10.90 6.45 -13.04
CA ALA A 642 -11.72 7.07 -12.00
C ALA A 642 -11.74 6.23 -10.70
N ALA A 643 -11.96 4.92 -10.82
CA ALA A 643 -12.03 4.03 -9.66
C ALA A 643 -10.68 3.87 -8.93
N THR A 644 -9.59 3.62 -9.67
CA THR A 644 -8.26 3.38 -9.07
C THR A 644 -7.67 4.67 -8.52
N MET A 645 -7.92 5.80 -9.17
CA MET A 645 -7.51 7.12 -8.69
C MET A 645 -8.32 7.51 -7.46
N GLY A 646 -9.65 7.30 -7.46
CA GLY A 646 -10.52 7.42 -6.28
C GLY A 646 -9.96 6.65 -5.09
N LYS A 647 -9.64 5.36 -5.28
CA LYS A 647 -9.00 4.56 -4.23
C LYS A 647 -7.68 5.19 -3.76
N SER A 648 -6.81 5.58 -4.67
CA SER A 648 -5.53 6.21 -4.34
C SER A 648 -5.66 7.55 -3.60
N PHE A 649 -6.79 8.25 -3.74
CA PHE A 649 -7.09 9.47 -3.01
C PHE A 649 -7.69 9.23 -1.62
N GLN A 650 -8.32 8.08 -1.37
CA GLN A 650 -9.20 7.86 -0.22
C GLN A 650 -8.73 6.76 0.73
N PHE A 651 -8.11 5.70 0.19
CA PHE A 651 -7.59 4.59 0.98
C PHE A 651 -6.08 4.73 1.12
N TRP A 652 -5.67 5.01 2.34
CA TRP A 652 -4.29 5.28 2.79
C TRP A 652 -3.37 4.03 2.73
N HIS A 653 -3.92 2.88 2.34
CA HIS A 653 -3.26 1.59 2.35
C HIS A 653 -2.52 1.25 1.04
N TRP A 654 -1.55 2.10 0.65
CA TRP A 654 -0.44 1.64 -0.21
C TRP A 654 0.72 1.14 0.65
N SER A 655 0.43 0.34 1.68
CA SER A 655 1.41 -0.22 2.62
C SER A 655 2.39 -1.21 1.96
N ASP A 656 2.07 -1.68 0.75
CA ASP A 656 2.95 -2.49 -0.08
C ASP A 656 3.65 -1.64 -1.16
N ASP A 657 4.94 -1.35 -0.94
CA ASP A 657 5.77 -0.59 -1.88
C ASP A 657 5.83 -1.23 -3.27
N ARG A 658 5.59 -2.55 -3.38
CA ARG A 658 5.77 -3.35 -4.61
C ARG A 658 4.74 -3.06 -5.69
N VAL A 659 3.56 -2.60 -5.31
CA VAL A 659 2.47 -2.32 -6.26
C VAL A 659 2.41 -0.85 -6.69
N ARG A 660 3.12 0.05 -6.00
CA ARG A 660 3.14 1.49 -6.31
C ARG A 660 3.59 1.84 -7.73
N PRO A 661 4.58 1.15 -8.33
CA PRO A 661 4.98 1.44 -9.71
C PRO A 661 3.82 1.31 -10.72
N SER A 662 2.79 0.52 -10.42
CA SER A 662 1.62 0.37 -11.31
C SER A 662 0.79 1.65 -11.47
N VAL A 663 0.96 2.65 -10.60
CA VAL A 663 0.31 3.97 -10.71
C VAL A 663 0.66 4.68 -12.02
N THR A 664 1.83 4.38 -12.62
CA THR A 664 2.22 4.97 -13.91
C THR A 664 1.34 4.52 -15.07
N LEU A 665 0.52 3.47 -14.89
CA LEU A 665 -0.44 3.02 -15.89
C LEU A 665 -1.56 4.04 -16.16
N TRP A 666 -1.85 4.97 -15.24
CA TRP A 666 -2.74 6.11 -15.52
C TRP A 666 -2.21 6.92 -16.71
N THR A 667 -0.94 7.30 -16.65
CA THR A 667 -0.30 8.06 -17.73
C THR A 667 -0.24 7.24 -19.02
N ALA A 668 0.08 5.95 -18.92
CA ALA A 668 0.21 5.07 -20.07
C ALA A 668 -1.08 5.01 -20.90
N GLY A 669 -2.24 4.83 -20.25
CA GLY A 669 -3.52 4.73 -20.93
C GLY A 669 -3.92 6.01 -21.67
N ALA A 670 -3.68 7.19 -21.10
CA ALA A 670 -3.99 8.46 -21.75
C ALA A 670 -3.12 8.72 -23.00
N PHE A 671 -1.80 8.54 -22.88
CA PHE A 671 -0.90 8.76 -24.02
C PHE A 671 -1.10 7.74 -25.13
N LEU A 672 -1.30 6.45 -24.79
CA LEU A 672 -1.64 5.43 -25.78
C LEU A 672 -2.96 5.76 -26.49
N SER A 673 -3.97 6.23 -25.76
CA SER A 673 -5.26 6.60 -26.35
C SER A 673 -5.09 7.77 -27.32
N CYS A 674 -4.33 8.80 -26.94
CA CYS A 674 -4.01 9.93 -27.80
C CYS A 674 -3.31 9.48 -29.09
N ALA A 675 -2.22 8.73 -28.95
CA ALA A 675 -1.43 8.28 -30.09
C ALA A 675 -2.26 7.39 -31.03
N THR A 676 -3.06 6.47 -30.48
CA THR A 676 -3.92 5.57 -31.25
C THR A 676 -5.05 6.31 -31.95
N TYR A 677 -5.72 7.24 -31.25
CA TYR A 677 -6.82 8.03 -31.80
C TYR A 677 -6.37 8.86 -32.99
N VAL A 678 -5.27 9.61 -32.86
CA VAL A 678 -4.79 10.48 -33.94
C VAL A 678 -4.27 9.64 -35.11
N ARG A 679 -3.51 8.57 -34.82
CA ARG A 679 -2.96 7.69 -35.85
C ARG A 679 -4.04 6.92 -36.62
N GLY A 680 -5.10 6.49 -35.93
CA GLY A 680 -6.28 5.85 -36.50
C GLY A 680 -7.17 6.84 -37.25
N GLY A 681 -7.34 8.06 -36.73
CA GLY A 681 -8.06 9.13 -37.41
C GLY A 681 -7.43 9.51 -38.74
N MET A 682 -6.10 9.64 -38.78
CA MET A 682 -5.36 9.87 -40.03
C MET A 682 -5.53 8.71 -41.01
N ALA A 683 -5.53 7.46 -40.51
CA ALA A 683 -5.61 6.27 -41.36
C ALA A 683 -7.03 5.95 -41.86
N PHE A 684 -8.07 6.27 -41.10
CA PHE A 684 -9.43 5.74 -41.31
C PHE A 684 -10.53 6.79 -41.36
N TRP A 685 -10.37 7.92 -40.66
CA TRP A 685 -11.44 8.92 -40.49
C TRP A 685 -11.15 10.23 -41.22
N GLY A 686 -10.07 10.30 -42.00
CA GLY A 686 -9.67 11.51 -42.73
C GLY A 686 -9.28 12.66 -41.81
N LEU A 687 -8.78 12.37 -40.60
CA LEU A 687 -8.31 13.38 -39.66
C LEU A 687 -7.06 14.06 -40.23
N THR A 688 -7.18 15.33 -40.58
CA THR A 688 -6.07 16.14 -41.13
C THR A 688 -5.43 17.07 -40.10
N GLN A 689 -6.04 17.22 -38.92
CA GLN A 689 -5.61 18.13 -37.86
C GLN A 689 -5.73 17.48 -36.48
N PHE A 690 -4.95 17.98 -35.52
CA PHE A 690 -5.05 17.55 -34.12
C PHE A 690 -6.34 18.14 -33.54
N ASP A 691 -7.38 17.33 -33.41
CA ASP A 691 -8.70 17.80 -32.97
C ASP A 691 -8.81 17.94 -31.45
N LEU A 692 -9.96 18.42 -30.97
CA LEU A 692 -10.20 18.63 -29.54
C LEU A 692 -10.04 17.34 -28.70
N THR A 693 -10.44 16.19 -29.26
CA THR A 693 -10.34 14.89 -28.57
C THR A 693 -8.88 14.51 -28.39
N ALA A 694 -8.07 14.67 -29.43
CA ALA A 694 -6.63 14.44 -29.38
C ALA A 694 -5.95 15.35 -28.35
N TYR A 695 -6.28 16.64 -28.34
CA TYR A 695 -5.76 17.58 -27.35
C TYR A 695 -6.18 17.23 -25.92
N ALA A 696 -7.43 16.79 -25.71
CA ALA A 696 -7.89 16.37 -24.39
C ALA A 696 -7.13 15.15 -23.87
N LEU A 697 -6.94 14.12 -24.70
CA LEU A 697 -6.20 12.92 -24.34
C LEU A 697 -4.72 13.23 -24.07
N PHE A 698 -4.11 14.08 -24.89
CA PHE A 698 -2.73 14.53 -24.69
C PHE A 698 -2.56 15.31 -23.38
N ALA A 699 -3.44 16.28 -23.12
CA ALA A 699 -3.40 17.10 -21.91
C ALA A 699 -3.63 16.27 -20.63
N VAL A 700 -4.57 15.32 -20.66
CA VAL A 700 -4.78 14.37 -19.54
C VAL A 700 -3.51 13.54 -19.30
N GLY A 701 -2.87 13.04 -20.36
CA GLY A 701 -1.61 12.31 -20.27
C GLY A 701 -0.50 13.14 -19.64
N VAL A 702 -0.30 14.38 -20.10
CA VAL A 702 0.71 15.31 -19.54
C VAL A 702 0.41 15.63 -18.08
N GLY A 703 -0.84 15.92 -17.73
CA GLY A 703 -1.24 16.20 -16.34
C GLY A 703 -0.91 15.03 -15.40
N LEU A 704 -1.29 13.81 -15.79
CA LEU A 704 -0.99 12.59 -15.03
C LEU A 704 0.52 12.28 -14.99
N PHE A 705 1.25 12.58 -16.07
CA PHE A 705 2.71 12.43 -16.11
C PHE A 705 3.39 13.35 -15.11
N LEU A 706 3.00 14.63 -15.04
CA LEU A 706 3.55 15.59 -14.09
C LEU A 706 3.26 15.19 -12.64
N VAL A 707 2.07 14.65 -12.38
CA VAL A 707 1.74 14.03 -11.10
C VAL A 707 2.73 12.89 -10.78
N ASN A 708 2.97 11.97 -11.71
CA ASN A 708 3.92 10.87 -11.51
C ASN A 708 5.37 11.33 -11.30
N VAL A 709 5.81 12.36 -12.02
CA VAL A 709 7.13 13.01 -11.82
C VAL A 709 7.25 13.55 -10.40
N TYR A 710 6.23 14.25 -9.89
CA TYR A 710 6.21 14.72 -8.51
C TYR A 710 6.31 13.56 -7.50
N LEU A 711 5.63 12.45 -7.74
CA LEU A 711 5.66 11.28 -6.85
C LEU A 711 7.03 10.58 -6.82
N VAL A 712 7.84 10.73 -7.87
CA VAL A 712 9.18 10.13 -7.98
C VAL A 712 10.24 11.01 -7.31
N PHE A 713 10.33 12.29 -7.67
CA PHE A 713 11.47 13.14 -7.26
C PHE A 713 11.28 13.78 -5.87
N PRO A 714 10.36 14.75 -5.66
CA PRO A 714 10.17 15.36 -4.36
C PRO A 714 9.51 14.43 -3.35
N GLY A 715 8.60 13.55 -3.77
CA GLY A 715 7.87 12.65 -2.86
C GLY A 715 8.64 11.40 -2.43
N ARG A 716 9.64 10.95 -3.22
CA ARG A 716 10.32 9.64 -3.10
C ARG A 716 9.37 8.44 -2.90
N TRP A 717 8.09 8.60 -3.24
CA TRP A 717 7.01 7.70 -2.85
C TRP A 717 6.96 6.47 -3.74
N LEU A 718 7.11 6.69 -5.06
CA LEU A 718 7.08 5.64 -6.07
C LEU A 718 8.31 4.73 -6.02
N LEU A 719 9.45 5.24 -5.57
CA LEU A 719 10.75 4.54 -5.55
C LEU A 719 11.26 4.24 -4.13
N ARG A 720 10.39 4.24 -3.11
CA ARG A 720 10.77 3.98 -1.71
C ARG A 720 11.21 2.52 -1.46
N GLY A 721 10.67 1.58 -2.24
CA GLY A 721 10.94 0.15 -2.11
C GLY A 721 12.24 -0.31 -2.79
N LYS A 722 12.64 -1.56 -2.52
CA LYS A 722 13.72 -2.21 -3.29
C LYS A 722 13.28 -2.39 -4.75
N PHE A 723 14.24 -2.37 -5.67
CA PHE A 723 13.95 -2.61 -7.08
C PHE A 723 13.36 -4.02 -7.28
N GLU A 724 12.19 -4.07 -7.93
CA GLU A 724 11.51 -5.29 -8.37
C GLU A 724 11.16 -5.19 -9.85
N MET A 725 10.90 -6.34 -10.50
CA MET A 725 10.61 -6.37 -11.94
C MET A 725 9.31 -5.64 -12.31
N ALA A 726 8.40 -5.45 -11.36
CA ALA A 726 7.20 -4.61 -11.55
C ALA A 726 7.54 -3.12 -11.83
N ASN A 727 8.73 -2.65 -11.45
CA ASN A 727 9.17 -1.26 -11.70
C ASN A 727 9.29 -0.93 -13.19
N TRP A 728 9.42 -1.94 -14.06
CA TRP A 728 9.43 -1.75 -15.51
C TRP A 728 8.13 -1.11 -16.05
N ALA A 729 7.03 -1.11 -15.29
CA ALA A 729 5.82 -0.36 -15.63
C ALA A 729 6.07 1.16 -15.76
N ILE A 730 7.08 1.69 -15.07
CA ILE A 730 7.48 3.11 -15.16
C ILE A 730 8.09 3.38 -16.54
N ALA A 731 9.01 2.52 -16.99
CA ALA A 731 9.65 2.64 -18.31
C ALA A 731 8.60 2.55 -19.42
N PHE A 732 7.72 1.56 -19.35
CA PHE A 732 6.62 1.42 -20.30
C PHE A 732 5.75 2.69 -20.38
N ALA A 733 5.36 3.29 -19.24
CA ALA A 733 4.59 4.52 -19.24
C ALA A 733 5.34 5.69 -19.89
N CYS A 734 6.64 5.83 -19.67
CA CYS A 734 7.45 6.84 -20.35
C CYS A 734 7.54 6.59 -21.87
N ASP A 735 7.61 5.34 -22.31
CA ASP A 735 7.64 5.01 -23.75
C ASP A 735 6.34 5.43 -24.44
N THR A 736 5.19 5.28 -23.77
CA THR A 736 3.90 5.75 -24.31
C THR A 736 3.85 7.27 -24.50
N PHE A 737 4.52 8.04 -23.64
CA PHE A 737 4.63 9.49 -23.79
C PHE A 737 5.37 9.86 -25.07
N VAL A 738 6.42 9.11 -25.43
CA VAL A 738 7.15 9.32 -26.68
C VAL A 738 6.22 9.12 -27.88
N PHE A 739 5.41 8.06 -27.91
CA PHE A 739 4.45 7.85 -29.01
C PHE A 739 3.47 9.01 -29.16
N ALA A 740 2.88 9.49 -28.06
CA ALA A 740 1.96 10.62 -28.10
C ALA A 740 2.65 11.91 -28.55
N ALA A 741 3.87 12.18 -28.06
CA ALA A 741 4.65 13.35 -28.43
C ALA A 741 5.14 13.30 -29.89
N THR A 742 5.46 12.12 -30.42
CA THR A 742 5.81 11.92 -31.83
C THR A 742 4.64 12.28 -32.73
N VAL A 743 3.44 11.78 -32.43
CA VAL A 743 2.26 12.09 -33.22
C VAL A 743 1.87 13.57 -33.09
N TYR A 744 2.02 14.16 -31.90
CA TYR A 744 1.85 15.60 -31.70
C TYR A 744 2.82 16.42 -32.58
N ARG A 745 4.10 16.03 -32.64
CA ARG A 745 5.12 16.65 -33.49
C ARG A 745 4.79 16.53 -34.98
N GLN A 746 4.37 15.36 -35.44
CA GLN A 746 4.02 15.10 -36.83
C GLN A 746 2.87 16.00 -37.33
N MET A 747 1.93 16.36 -36.44
CA MET A 747 0.77 17.19 -36.79
C MET A 747 1.03 18.70 -36.72
N HIS A 748 2.13 19.13 -36.10
CA HIS A 748 2.30 20.52 -35.71
C HIS A 748 3.61 21.17 -36.15
N GLY A 749 4.70 20.42 -36.34
CA GLY A 749 5.95 20.90 -36.94
C GLY A 749 6.76 21.98 -36.19
N HIS A 750 6.18 22.73 -35.24
CA HIS A 750 6.80 23.89 -34.59
C HIS A 750 7.74 23.55 -33.42
N ASP A 751 8.56 24.50 -32.97
CA ASP A 751 9.64 24.31 -31.99
C ASP A 751 9.20 23.76 -30.63
N PHE A 752 8.02 24.17 -30.15
CA PHE A 752 7.45 23.65 -28.91
C PHE A 752 7.18 22.14 -28.97
N SER A 753 6.51 21.64 -30.02
CA SER A 753 6.29 20.20 -30.23
C SER A 753 7.61 19.40 -30.28
N ARG A 754 8.67 20.03 -30.80
CA ARG A 754 10.04 19.46 -30.77
C ARG A 754 10.55 19.32 -29.34
N GLY A 755 10.39 20.37 -28.53
CA GLY A 755 10.78 20.39 -27.12
C GLY A 755 10.05 19.32 -26.31
N VAL A 756 8.74 19.18 -26.52
CA VAL A 756 7.92 18.16 -25.86
C VAL A 756 8.41 16.74 -26.19
N LEU A 757 8.71 16.46 -27.47
CA LEU A 757 9.27 15.18 -27.88
C LEU A 757 10.66 14.91 -27.27
N TRP A 758 11.53 15.92 -27.19
CA TRP A 758 12.83 15.79 -26.50
C TRP A 758 12.66 15.46 -25.02
N VAL A 759 11.72 16.12 -24.33
CA VAL A 759 11.43 15.84 -22.93
C VAL A 759 10.96 14.39 -22.78
N ALA A 760 9.99 13.95 -23.59
CA ALA A 760 9.49 12.58 -23.56
C ALA A 760 10.63 11.55 -23.77
N LEU A 761 11.50 11.80 -24.77
CA LEU A 761 12.66 10.97 -25.08
C LEU A 761 13.67 10.86 -23.93
N VAL A 762 13.97 11.98 -23.27
CA VAL A 762 14.90 12.00 -22.13
C VAL A 762 14.35 11.17 -20.98
N PHE A 763 13.06 11.32 -20.65
CA PHE A 763 12.43 10.54 -19.59
C PHE A 763 12.33 9.05 -19.93
N ALA A 764 11.94 8.69 -21.15
CA ALA A 764 11.87 7.30 -21.61
C ALA A 764 13.25 6.63 -21.62
N GLY A 765 14.26 7.31 -22.18
CA GLY A 765 15.63 6.81 -22.19
C GLY A 765 16.22 6.66 -20.79
N TRP A 766 15.98 7.63 -19.89
CA TRP A 766 16.44 7.57 -18.51
C TRP A 766 15.76 6.45 -17.72
N ALA A 767 14.45 6.27 -17.88
CA ALA A 767 13.71 5.19 -17.23
C ALA A 767 14.21 3.82 -17.70
N ASN A 768 14.29 3.59 -19.02
CA ASN A 768 14.78 2.33 -19.58
C ASN A 768 16.23 2.03 -19.17
N TYR A 769 17.12 3.02 -19.23
CA TYR A 769 18.50 2.91 -18.76
C TYR A 769 18.56 2.46 -17.29
N THR A 770 17.80 3.13 -16.42
CA THR A 770 17.82 2.86 -14.97
C THR A 770 17.30 1.45 -14.67
N MET A 771 16.17 1.07 -15.26
CA MET A 771 15.60 -0.27 -15.06
C MET A 771 16.50 -1.38 -15.61
N PHE A 772 17.17 -1.13 -16.74
CA PHE A 772 18.13 -2.07 -17.34
C PHE A 772 19.31 -2.35 -16.41
N PHE A 773 19.98 -1.31 -15.89
CA PHE A 773 21.14 -1.51 -15.01
C PHE A 773 20.77 -2.14 -13.67
N HIS A 774 19.59 -1.84 -13.12
CA HIS A 774 19.09 -2.55 -11.94
C HIS A 774 18.81 -4.02 -12.22
N THR A 775 18.20 -4.33 -13.36
CA THR A 775 17.95 -5.72 -13.78
C THR A 775 19.27 -6.48 -14.01
N LEU A 776 20.26 -5.82 -14.63
CA LEU A 776 21.60 -6.37 -14.83
C LEU A 776 22.31 -6.63 -13.49
N ALA A 777 22.19 -5.72 -12.53
CA ALA A 777 22.74 -5.91 -11.17
C ALA A 777 22.09 -7.10 -10.45
N LEU A 778 20.78 -7.32 -10.61
CA LEU A 778 20.10 -8.51 -10.09
C LEU A 778 20.60 -9.79 -10.76
N LEU A 779 20.82 -9.75 -12.08
CA LEU A 779 21.31 -10.89 -12.85
C LEU A 779 22.76 -11.26 -12.46
N VAL A 780 23.67 -10.29 -12.42
CA VAL A 780 25.07 -10.46 -12.01
C VAL A 780 25.17 -10.94 -10.57
N GLY A 781 24.35 -10.39 -9.68
CA GLY A 781 24.26 -10.83 -8.28
C GLY A 781 23.59 -12.20 -8.08
N ARG A 782 23.17 -12.88 -9.15
CA ARG A 782 22.39 -14.13 -9.13
C ARG A 782 21.14 -14.03 -8.25
N LYS A 783 20.56 -12.83 -8.13
CA LYS A 783 19.37 -12.51 -7.32
C LYS A 783 18.06 -12.63 -8.10
N TRP A 784 18.11 -12.83 -9.41
CA TRP A 784 16.96 -13.06 -10.29
C TRP A 784 17.28 -14.14 -11.34
N PRO A 785 16.32 -15.04 -11.69
CA PRO A 785 15.00 -15.21 -11.07
C PRO A 785 15.08 -15.94 -9.72
N ARG A 786 14.45 -15.40 -8.67
CA ARG A 786 14.34 -16.00 -7.32
C ARG A 786 12.93 -15.87 -6.78
N ALA A 787 12.60 -16.70 -5.79
CA ALA A 787 11.31 -16.64 -5.11
C ALA A 787 11.07 -15.23 -4.51
N PRO A 788 9.88 -14.62 -4.72
CA PRO A 788 9.52 -13.40 -4.01
C PRO A 788 9.53 -13.67 -2.50
N GLN A 789 9.87 -12.66 -1.70
CA GLN A 789 9.76 -12.78 -0.24
C GLN A 789 8.30 -13.02 0.14
N LYS A 790 8.00 -14.23 0.61
CA LYS A 790 6.70 -14.60 1.18
C LYS A 790 6.71 -14.30 2.67
N TRP A 791 5.67 -13.63 3.12
CA TRP A 791 5.41 -13.30 4.53
C TRP A 791 4.50 -14.35 5.15
N SER A 792 4.67 -14.55 6.45
CA SER A 792 3.93 -15.51 7.27
C SER A 792 4.02 -15.09 8.75
N PRO A 793 3.26 -15.70 9.66
CA PRO A 793 3.37 -15.39 11.09
C PRO A 793 4.80 -15.52 11.64
N LEU A 794 5.57 -16.52 11.18
CA LEU A 794 7.00 -16.68 11.53
C LEU A 794 7.94 -15.60 10.96
N SER A 795 7.44 -14.71 10.09
CA SER A 795 8.19 -13.52 9.70
C SER A 795 8.34 -12.52 10.87
N PHE A 796 7.60 -12.74 11.97
CA PHE A 796 7.83 -12.11 13.27
C PHE A 796 9.30 -12.20 13.68
N ASN A 797 9.94 -13.37 13.53
CA ASN A 797 11.32 -13.57 13.98
C ASN A 797 12.32 -12.69 13.21
N LYS A 798 12.23 -12.70 11.87
CA LYS A 798 13.09 -11.87 11.01
C LYS A 798 13.04 -10.38 11.35
N LEU A 799 11.89 -9.88 11.81
CA LEU A 799 11.74 -8.47 12.20
C LEU A 799 12.35 -8.18 13.58
N GLN A 800 12.45 -9.18 14.45
CA GLN A 800 13.24 -9.10 15.67
C GLN A 800 14.74 -9.00 15.36
N HIS A 801 15.24 -9.82 14.43
CA HIS A 801 16.66 -9.77 14.01
C HIS A 801 17.02 -8.37 13.48
N GLU A 802 16.10 -7.75 12.71
CA GLU A 802 16.31 -6.40 12.21
C GLU A 802 16.36 -5.34 13.32
N ALA A 803 15.49 -5.47 14.33
CA ALA A 803 15.56 -4.61 15.51
C ALA A 803 16.90 -4.78 16.25
N MET A 804 17.40 -6.01 16.39
CA MET A 804 18.72 -6.29 16.99
C MET A 804 19.85 -5.63 16.21
N ARG A 805 19.85 -5.72 14.88
CA ARG A 805 20.88 -5.07 14.05
C ARG A 805 20.95 -3.56 14.31
N VAL A 806 19.79 -2.90 14.42
CA VAL A 806 19.74 -1.46 14.70
C VAL A 806 20.19 -1.13 16.12
N MET A 807 19.85 -1.98 17.11
CA MET A 807 20.33 -1.82 18.49
C MET A 807 21.85 -1.97 18.57
N LEU A 808 22.40 -2.99 17.92
CA LEU A 808 23.83 -3.25 17.84
C LEU A 808 24.58 -2.13 17.13
N GLU A 809 24.04 -1.62 16.01
CA GLU A 809 24.63 -0.47 15.30
C GLU A 809 24.74 0.76 16.22
N LYS A 810 23.69 1.07 16.99
CA LYS A 810 23.72 2.16 17.97
C LYS A 810 24.76 1.93 19.07
N LEU A 811 24.81 0.70 19.62
CA LEU A 811 25.78 0.30 20.63
C LEU A 811 27.21 0.37 20.11
N HIS A 812 27.45 -0.03 18.85
CA HIS A 812 28.76 0.08 18.19
C HIS A 812 29.18 1.53 18.06
N VAL A 813 28.28 2.42 17.63
CA VAL A 813 28.54 3.85 17.53
C VAL A 813 28.85 4.45 18.90
N GLU A 814 28.05 4.15 19.92
CA GLU A 814 28.28 4.67 21.28
C GLU A 814 29.60 4.14 21.85
N ALA A 815 29.89 2.85 21.69
CA ALA A 815 31.14 2.24 22.14
C ALA A 815 32.37 2.74 21.37
N ALA A 816 32.21 3.26 20.15
CA ALA A 816 33.31 3.84 19.37
C ALA A 816 33.66 5.28 19.81
N HIS A 817 32.76 5.97 20.54
CA HIS A 817 33.04 7.32 21.02
C HIS A 817 34.23 7.35 22.00
N PRO A 818 35.10 8.37 21.93
CA PRO A 818 36.18 8.52 22.89
C PRO A 818 35.60 8.72 24.30
N THR A 819 36.22 8.08 25.28
CA THR A 819 35.80 8.23 26.69
C THR A 819 36.11 9.67 27.13
N PRO A 820 35.13 10.44 27.66
CA PRO A 820 35.37 11.81 28.12
C PRO A 820 36.43 11.87 29.23
N GLU A 821 37.26 12.91 29.20
CA GLU A 821 38.26 13.15 30.26
C GLU A 821 37.63 13.70 31.55
N ASP A 822 36.52 14.45 31.43
CA ASP A 822 35.79 14.96 32.59
C ASP A 822 35.07 13.80 33.32
N PRO A 823 35.31 13.59 34.64
CA PRO A 823 34.71 12.49 35.39
C PRO A 823 33.17 12.49 35.37
N SER A 824 32.54 13.67 35.38
CA SER A 824 31.08 13.80 35.40
C SER A 824 30.46 13.46 34.04
N GLU A 825 31.14 13.79 32.95
CA GLU A 825 30.77 13.40 31.59
C GLU A 825 31.07 11.92 31.33
N CYS A 826 32.18 11.40 31.82
CA CYS A 826 32.53 9.98 31.74
C CYS A 826 31.47 9.12 32.43
N GLN A 827 31.09 9.46 33.67
CA GLN A 827 30.06 8.74 34.40
C GLN A 827 28.70 8.75 33.67
N ARG A 828 28.30 9.90 33.09
CA ARG A 828 27.08 10.00 32.27
C ARG A 828 27.18 9.19 30.98
N TYR A 829 28.34 9.17 30.33
CA TYR A 829 28.59 8.38 29.13
C TYR A 829 28.49 6.88 29.42
N VAL A 830 29.19 6.39 30.46
CA VAL A 830 29.15 4.98 30.84
C VAL A 830 27.75 4.54 31.26
N ALA A 831 27.01 5.38 31.99
CA ALA A 831 25.63 5.09 32.37
C ALA A 831 24.73 4.88 31.15
N ARG A 832 24.84 5.73 30.11
CA ARG A 832 24.08 5.55 28.86
C ARG A 832 24.49 4.29 28.10
N LEU A 833 25.78 4.01 28.00
CA LEU A 833 26.29 2.82 27.33
C LEU A 833 25.79 1.54 28.01
N VAL A 834 25.84 1.49 29.34
CA VAL A 834 25.34 0.35 30.12
C VAL A 834 23.82 0.22 30.01
N GLU A 835 23.07 1.33 30.04
CA GLU A 835 21.61 1.30 29.86
C GLU A 835 21.21 0.72 28.49
N GLN A 836 21.87 1.16 27.41
CA GLN A 836 21.64 0.62 26.06
C GLN A 836 22.03 -0.86 25.97
N TRP A 837 23.15 -1.25 26.61
CA TRP A 837 23.60 -2.64 26.64
C TRP A 837 22.57 -3.53 27.35
N GLU A 838 22.11 -3.12 28.53
CA GLU A 838 21.13 -3.88 29.30
C GLU A 838 19.77 -3.99 28.59
N GLU A 839 19.34 -2.98 27.81
CA GLU A 839 18.15 -3.08 26.96
C GLU A 839 18.32 -4.14 25.87
N TYR A 840 19.46 -4.13 25.17
CA TYR A 840 19.80 -5.13 24.17
C TYR A 840 19.90 -6.52 24.76
N GLU A 841 20.58 -6.67 25.89
CA GLU A 841 20.82 -7.93 26.58
C GLU A 841 19.50 -8.62 26.98
N ARG A 842 18.56 -7.87 27.56
CA ARG A 842 17.22 -8.39 27.90
C ARG A 842 16.49 -8.90 26.67
N PHE A 843 16.58 -8.17 25.56
CA PHE A 843 15.93 -8.55 24.32
C PHE A 843 16.58 -9.76 23.64
N ALA A 844 17.91 -9.81 23.58
CA ALA A 844 18.66 -10.93 23.04
C ALA A 844 18.40 -12.22 23.84
N THR A 845 18.39 -12.12 25.18
CA THR A 845 18.08 -13.25 26.07
C THR A 845 16.65 -13.75 25.85
N PHE A 846 15.68 -12.85 25.69
CA PHE A 846 14.29 -13.22 25.38
C PHE A 846 14.17 -13.97 24.04
N HIS A 847 14.88 -13.49 23.02
CA HIS A 847 14.87 -14.10 21.69
C HIS A 847 15.46 -15.51 21.69
N ALA A 848 16.67 -15.66 22.22
CA ALA A 848 17.32 -16.97 22.35
C ALA A 848 16.44 -17.95 23.14
N HIS A 849 15.78 -17.49 24.21
CA HIS A 849 14.91 -18.33 25.02
C HIS A 849 13.79 -19.02 24.23
N TYR A 850 13.03 -18.29 23.43
CA TYR A 850 11.93 -18.93 22.68
C TYR A 850 12.45 -19.74 21.50
N GLU A 851 13.62 -19.38 20.97
CA GLU A 851 14.26 -20.16 19.91
C GLU A 851 14.67 -21.54 20.43
N ASP A 852 15.37 -21.58 21.56
CA ASP A 852 15.80 -22.83 22.18
C ASP A 852 14.65 -23.69 22.68
N LYS A 853 13.59 -23.06 23.22
CA LYS A 853 12.47 -23.78 23.85
C LYS A 853 11.37 -24.19 22.88
N VAL A 854 11.19 -23.44 21.79
CA VAL A 854 10.06 -23.65 20.87
C VAL A 854 10.55 -23.79 19.44
N LEU A 855 11.24 -22.79 18.88
CA LEU A 855 11.50 -22.74 17.44
C LEU A 855 12.47 -23.83 16.97
N PHE A 856 13.64 -23.96 17.59
CA PHE A 856 14.65 -24.95 17.22
C PHE A 856 14.17 -26.38 17.43
N PRO A 857 13.53 -26.76 18.56
CA PRO A 857 12.96 -28.10 18.71
C PRO A 857 11.95 -28.46 17.62
N GLU A 858 11.03 -27.54 17.30
CA GLU A 858 10.04 -27.73 16.25
C GLU A 858 10.70 -27.87 14.86
N LEU A 859 11.72 -27.07 14.56
CA LEU A 859 12.46 -27.17 13.29
C LEU A 859 13.37 -28.41 13.21
N ALA A 860 13.98 -28.81 14.32
CA ALA A 860 14.85 -29.98 14.40
C ALA A 860 14.07 -31.28 14.16
N ALA A 861 12.77 -31.31 14.48
CA ALA A 861 11.88 -32.41 14.12
C ALA A 861 11.77 -32.62 12.59
N PHE A 862 11.96 -31.55 11.80
CA PHE A 862 11.99 -31.65 10.33
C PHE A 862 13.40 -31.88 9.77
N ASN A 863 14.41 -31.17 10.27
CA ASN A 863 15.79 -31.29 9.80
C ASN A 863 16.83 -30.94 10.88
N ARG A 864 17.10 -31.91 11.77
CA ARG A 864 18.06 -31.77 12.86
C ARG A 864 19.47 -31.36 12.41
N THR A 865 19.96 -31.91 11.29
CA THR A 865 21.32 -31.63 10.80
C THR A 865 21.53 -30.16 10.41
N GLN A 866 20.48 -29.49 9.94
CA GLN A 866 20.55 -28.10 9.53
C GLN A 866 20.41 -27.13 10.71
N ILE A 867 19.77 -27.54 11.80
CA ILE A 867 19.54 -26.73 13.01
C ILE A 867 20.65 -26.90 14.05
N ALA A 868 21.33 -28.05 14.09
CA ALA A 868 22.37 -28.37 15.08
C ALA A 868 23.47 -27.31 15.29
N PRO A 869 23.91 -26.52 14.29
CA PRO A 869 24.89 -25.45 14.54
C PRO A 869 24.35 -24.28 15.38
N GLY A 870 23.03 -24.08 15.46
CA GLY A 870 22.40 -23.00 16.23
C GLY A 870 22.67 -23.11 17.72
N ASP A 871 22.51 -24.31 18.30
CA ASP A 871 22.74 -24.57 19.72
C ASP A 871 24.16 -24.15 20.16
N ALA A 872 25.18 -24.52 19.36
CA ALA A 872 26.57 -24.17 19.65
C ALA A 872 26.87 -22.67 19.50
N GLN A 873 26.14 -21.97 18.61
CA GLN A 873 26.26 -20.52 18.47
C GLN A 873 25.62 -19.79 19.65
N HIS A 874 24.48 -20.26 20.15
CA HIS A 874 23.84 -19.72 21.36
C HIS A 874 24.73 -19.87 22.58
N GLU A 875 25.33 -21.04 22.82
CA GLU A 875 26.26 -21.25 23.94
C GLU A 875 27.43 -20.23 23.92
N MET A 876 27.99 -19.97 22.73
CA MET A 876 29.06 -18.97 22.56
C MET A 876 28.57 -17.56 22.86
N LEU A 877 27.41 -17.17 22.34
CA LEU A 877 26.84 -15.82 22.52
C LEU A 877 26.41 -15.57 23.98
N GLU A 878 25.86 -16.58 24.66
CA GLU A 878 25.54 -16.53 26.09
C GLU A 878 26.81 -16.30 26.93
N ALA A 879 27.91 -16.99 26.62
CA ALA A 879 29.19 -16.78 27.31
C ALA A 879 29.73 -15.35 27.12
N GLN A 880 29.55 -14.76 25.94
CA GLN A 880 29.92 -13.36 25.68
C GLN A 880 29.04 -12.38 26.48
N ILE A 881 27.72 -12.62 26.52
CA ILE A 881 26.77 -11.81 27.29
C ILE A 881 27.12 -11.86 28.79
N GLU A 882 27.41 -13.04 29.33
CA GLU A 882 27.78 -13.19 30.75
C GLU A 882 29.10 -12.49 31.09
N ALA A 883 30.08 -12.56 30.20
CA ALA A 883 31.33 -11.82 30.38
C ALA A 883 31.11 -10.28 30.34
N LEU A 884 30.18 -9.79 29.52
CA LEU A 884 29.82 -8.37 29.46
C LEU A 884 29.05 -7.93 30.71
N LYS A 885 28.14 -8.75 31.24
CA LYS A 885 27.42 -8.50 32.51
C LYS A 885 28.36 -8.28 33.68
N GLN A 886 29.46 -9.02 33.75
CA GLN A 886 30.44 -8.88 34.83
C GLN A 886 31.18 -7.53 34.78
N LEU A 887 31.20 -6.85 33.63
CA LEU A 887 31.89 -5.58 33.42
C LEU A 887 30.99 -4.35 33.68
N THR A 888 29.66 -4.50 33.70
CA THR A 888 28.74 -3.35 33.83
C THR A 888 28.89 -2.63 35.17
N LYS A 889 28.91 -3.37 36.30
CA LYS A 889 29.05 -2.78 37.64
C LYS A 889 30.41 -2.10 37.84
N PRO A 890 31.56 -2.72 37.53
CA PRO A 890 32.85 -2.05 37.60
C PRO A 890 32.96 -0.83 36.67
N ALA A 891 32.38 -0.89 35.47
CA ALA A 891 32.36 0.24 34.56
C ALA A 891 31.56 1.42 35.14
N LEU A 892 30.38 1.18 35.72
CA LEU A 892 29.57 2.20 36.40
C LEU A 892 30.28 2.80 37.63
N ALA A 893 31.18 2.04 38.26
CA ALA A 893 32.03 2.52 39.35
C ALA A 893 33.21 3.40 38.87
N GLY A 894 33.41 3.53 37.56
CA GLY A 894 34.45 4.35 36.96
C GLY A 894 35.79 3.63 36.75
N GLU A 895 35.82 2.29 36.73
CA GLU A 895 37.05 1.54 36.49
C GLU A 895 37.46 1.58 35.00
N ASP A 896 38.55 2.28 34.67
CA ASP A 896 39.03 2.48 33.28
C ASP A 896 39.24 1.18 32.51
N PHE A 897 39.77 0.14 33.18
CA PHE A 897 39.95 -1.17 32.57
C PHE A 897 38.60 -1.80 32.19
N ALA A 898 37.62 -1.71 33.08
CA ALA A 898 36.29 -2.25 32.83
C ALA A 898 35.57 -1.49 31.71
N ILE A 899 35.67 -0.16 31.67
CA ILE A 899 35.10 0.67 30.59
C ILE A 899 35.72 0.29 29.24
N THR A 900 37.04 0.13 29.18
CA THR A 900 37.75 -0.24 27.95
C THR A 900 37.37 -1.65 27.47
N GLN A 901 37.30 -2.61 28.41
CA GLN A 901 36.88 -3.98 28.11
C GLN A 901 35.41 -4.05 27.67
N LEU A 902 34.53 -3.30 28.32
CA LEU A 902 33.10 -3.24 27.98
C LEU A 902 32.92 -2.76 26.54
N LYS A 903 33.54 -1.64 26.16
CA LYS A 903 33.48 -1.10 24.79
C LYS A 903 33.97 -2.10 23.75
N THR A 904 35.12 -2.74 24.01
CA THR A 904 35.73 -3.70 23.08
C THR A 904 34.84 -4.92 22.88
N ARG A 905 34.35 -5.52 23.98
CA ARG A 905 33.54 -6.73 23.95
C ARG A 905 32.14 -6.49 23.39
N ILE A 906 31.55 -5.31 23.57
CA ILE A 906 30.29 -4.93 22.89
C ILE A 906 30.49 -5.00 21.37
N VAL A 907 31.63 -4.52 20.86
CA VAL A 907 31.94 -4.57 19.44
C VAL A 907 32.05 -6.00 18.93
N GLU A 908 32.85 -6.82 19.62
CA GLU A 908 33.04 -8.25 19.31
C GLU A 908 31.74 -9.05 19.34
N HIS A 909 30.90 -8.80 20.36
CA HIS A 909 29.60 -9.44 20.49
C HIS A 909 28.67 -9.05 19.35
N GLY A 910 28.61 -7.76 18.99
CA GLY A 910 27.77 -7.30 17.90
C GLY A 910 28.15 -7.91 16.55
N VAL A 911 29.45 -8.13 16.28
CA VAL A 911 29.90 -8.85 15.07
C VAL A 911 29.41 -10.31 15.10
N SER A 912 29.63 -11.00 16.22
CA SER A 912 29.24 -12.40 16.41
C SER A 912 27.73 -12.60 16.27
N MET A 913 26.93 -11.70 16.86
CA MET A 913 25.47 -11.76 16.80
C MET A 913 24.96 -11.51 15.38
N VAL A 914 25.51 -10.54 14.64
CA VAL A 914 25.09 -10.27 13.25
C VAL A 914 25.34 -11.47 12.35
N GLU A 915 26.48 -12.16 12.53
CA GLU A 915 26.78 -13.40 11.80
C GLU A 915 25.80 -14.53 12.15
N HIS A 916 25.46 -14.67 13.43
CA HIS A 916 24.51 -15.67 13.92
C HIS A 916 23.09 -15.44 13.35
N VAL A 917 22.50 -14.26 13.51
CA VAL A 917 21.15 -13.97 12.98
C VAL A 917 21.08 -14.04 11.46
N GLN A 918 22.20 -13.79 10.76
CA GLN A 918 22.31 -13.98 9.31
C GLN A 918 22.34 -15.47 8.95
N TRP A 919 23.07 -16.29 9.72
CA TRP A 919 23.09 -17.74 9.55
C TRP A 919 21.69 -18.33 9.73
N GLU A 920 20.96 -17.94 10.77
CA GLU A 920 19.58 -18.39 10.98
C GLU A 920 18.66 -18.02 9.83
N GLU A 921 18.75 -16.78 9.32
CA GLU A 921 17.97 -16.36 8.17
C GLU A 921 18.31 -17.18 6.91
N ASP A 922 19.57 -17.54 6.70
CA ASP A 922 19.99 -18.30 5.53
C ASP A 922 19.67 -19.80 5.63
N HIS A 923 19.56 -20.34 6.85
CA HIS A 923 19.38 -21.78 7.08
C HIS A 923 17.97 -22.16 7.56
N MET A 924 17.34 -21.38 8.44
CA MET A 924 16.00 -21.68 8.98
C MET A 924 14.88 -21.17 8.08
N GLN A 925 14.98 -19.97 7.51
CA GLN A 925 13.90 -19.44 6.65
C GLN A 925 13.57 -20.34 5.46
N PRO A 926 14.54 -20.97 4.77
CA PRO A 926 14.23 -21.96 3.74
C PRO A 926 13.44 -23.16 4.29
N LEU A 927 13.79 -23.68 5.48
CA LEU A 927 13.06 -24.78 6.12
C LEU A 927 11.62 -24.36 6.45
N ILE A 928 11.46 -23.21 7.09
CA ILE A 928 10.16 -22.64 7.48
C ILE A 928 9.25 -22.47 6.26
N ARG A 929 9.79 -21.96 5.15
CA ARG A 929 9.02 -21.71 3.92
C ARG A 929 8.63 -22.99 3.18
N LYS A 930 9.49 -24.01 3.19
CA LYS A 930 9.28 -25.24 2.41
C LYS A 930 8.40 -26.23 3.15
N ASN A 931 8.71 -26.47 4.42
CA ASN A 931 8.25 -27.65 5.13
C ASN A 931 7.03 -27.33 6.01
N LEU A 932 7.00 -26.15 6.61
CA LEU A 932 5.92 -25.77 7.51
C LEU A 932 4.70 -25.23 6.72
N ASN A 933 3.50 -25.57 7.17
CA ASN A 933 2.27 -24.97 6.67
C ASN A 933 1.87 -23.76 7.56
N LEU A 934 0.88 -22.98 7.13
CA LEU A 934 0.45 -21.79 7.87
C LEU A 934 -0.06 -22.14 9.29
N ALA A 935 -0.72 -23.28 9.47
CA ALA A 935 -1.21 -23.71 10.77
C ALA A 935 -0.07 -23.95 11.76
N ILE A 936 1.03 -24.57 11.32
CA ILE A 936 2.21 -24.76 12.17
C ILE A 936 2.90 -23.42 12.46
N HIS A 937 2.90 -22.46 11.50
CA HIS A 937 3.43 -21.12 11.77
C HIS A 937 2.63 -20.42 12.88
N ILE A 938 1.31 -20.54 12.85
CA ILE A 938 0.43 -19.98 13.89
C ILE A 938 0.69 -20.70 15.22
N ASP A 939 0.75 -22.04 15.21
CA ASP A 939 0.96 -22.83 16.43
C ASP A 939 2.30 -22.50 17.10
N ILE A 940 3.40 -22.38 16.34
CA ILE A 940 4.71 -21.98 16.89
C ILE A 940 4.61 -20.60 17.56
N ILE A 941 4.00 -19.60 16.93
CA ILE A 941 3.85 -18.27 17.55
C ILE A 941 2.97 -18.34 18.80
N GLN A 942 1.92 -19.15 18.80
CA GLN A 942 1.08 -19.38 19.99
C GLN A 942 1.86 -20.10 21.10
N GLN A 943 2.74 -21.04 20.76
CA GLN A 943 3.62 -21.70 21.72
C GLN A 943 4.61 -20.70 22.31
N VAL A 944 5.29 -19.89 21.48
CA VAL A 944 6.18 -18.80 21.93
C VAL A 944 5.44 -17.91 22.93
N TRP A 945 4.21 -17.49 22.62
CA TRP A 945 3.40 -16.69 23.53
C TRP A 945 3.06 -17.38 24.86
N ARG A 946 2.83 -18.70 24.85
CA ARG A 946 2.51 -19.47 26.07
C ARG A 946 3.73 -19.78 26.93
N THR A 947 4.91 -19.92 26.32
CA THR A 947 6.15 -20.28 27.03
C THR A 947 6.90 -19.08 27.56
N SER A 948 6.79 -17.93 26.90
CA SER A 948 7.46 -16.70 27.32
C SER A 948 6.82 -16.10 28.57
N ASP A 949 7.66 -15.54 29.43
CA ASP A 949 7.20 -14.69 30.54
C ASP A 949 6.46 -13.46 30.01
N VAL A 950 5.40 -13.06 30.72
CA VAL A 950 4.49 -11.99 30.28
C VAL A 950 5.20 -10.64 30.25
N GLN A 951 6.02 -10.35 31.25
CA GLN A 951 6.75 -9.09 31.33
C GLN A 951 7.86 -9.05 30.28
N ALA A 952 8.59 -10.16 30.11
CA ALA A 952 9.62 -10.27 29.08
C ALA A 952 9.05 -10.13 27.66
N MET A 953 7.86 -10.68 27.40
CA MET A 953 7.15 -10.53 26.12
C MET A 953 6.71 -9.08 25.88
N GLU A 954 6.13 -8.42 26.89
CA GLU A 954 5.76 -6.99 26.82
C GLU A 954 6.99 -6.12 26.49
N ASP A 955 8.08 -6.30 27.24
CA ASP A 955 9.32 -5.56 27.06
C ASP A 955 9.94 -5.81 25.68
N ALA A 956 10.02 -7.07 25.24
CA ALA A 956 10.55 -7.42 23.92
C ALA A 956 9.71 -6.82 22.79
N LEU A 957 8.39 -6.88 22.89
CA LEU A 957 7.47 -6.34 21.89
C LEU A 957 7.65 -4.83 21.74
N VAL A 958 7.75 -4.10 22.86
CA VAL A 958 7.98 -2.66 22.88
C VAL A 958 9.37 -2.32 22.31
N THR A 959 10.40 -3.07 22.71
CA THR A 959 11.78 -2.90 22.23
C THR A 959 11.88 -3.06 20.71
N VAL A 960 11.27 -4.12 20.15
CA VAL A 960 11.25 -4.34 18.70
C VAL A 960 10.61 -3.17 17.98
N VAL A 961 9.43 -2.73 18.42
CA VAL A 961 8.72 -1.62 17.78
C VAL A 961 9.49 -0.29 17.90
N ARG A 962 10.17 -0.07 19.03
CA ARG A 962 11.01 1.12 19.27
C ARG A 962 12.18 1.21 18.31
N HIS A 963 12.88 0.09 18.09
CA HIS A 963 14.14 0.04 17.34
C HIS A 963 14.00 -0.34 15.87
N LEU A 964 12.87 -0.90 15.43
CA LEU A 964 12.61 -1.09 14.00
C LEU A 964 12.66 0.27 13.28
N PRO A 965 13.48 0.43 12.22
CA PRO A 965 13.76 1.74 11.64
C PRO A 965 12.58 2.26 10.81
N MET A 966 11.85 1.36 10.13
CA MET A 966 10.74 1.74 9.25
C MET A 966 9.38 1.47 9.89
N HIS A 967 8.45 2.42 9.72
CA HIS A 967 7.05 2.25 10.16
C HIS A 967 6.40 0.98 9.62
N GLY A 968 6.56 0.72 8.31
CA GLY A 968 6.03 -0.50 7.70
C GLY A 968 6.60 -1.79 8.28
N GLN A 969 7.81 -1.80 8.85
CA GLN A 969 8.33 -2.97 9.56
C GLN A 969 7.62 -3.17 10.90
N ARG A 970 7.35 -2.09 11.65
CA ARG A 970 6.60 -2.15 12.93
C ARG A 970 5.22 -2.73 12.72
N VAL A 971 4.50 -2.19 11.73
CA VAL A 971 3.17 -2.69 11.34
C VAL A 971 3.25 -4.15 10.90
N ARG A 972 4.22 -4.53 10.07
CA ARG A 972 4.37 -5.93 9.62
C ARG A 972 4.69 -6.88 10.76
N PHE A 973 5.50 -6.45 11.73
CA PHE A 973 5.84 -7.22 12.93
C PHE A 973 4.60 -7.51 13.75
N LEU A 974 3.82 -6.47 14.01
CA LEU A 974 2.58 -6.58 14.78
C LEU A 974 1.49 -7.34 14.01
N LYS A 975 1.37 -7.18 12.69
CA LYS A 975 0.47 -7.99 11.85
C LYS A 975 0.86 -9.46 11.86
N ALA A 976 2.15 -9.79 11.79
CA ALA A 976 2.60 -11.18 11.87
C ALA A 976 2.23 -11.83 13.21
N LEU A 977 2.36 -11.09 14.32
CA LEU A 977 1.99 -11.54 15.66
C LEU A 977 0.47 -11.69 15.83
N THR A 978 -0.28 -10.63 15.52
CA THR A 978 -1.75 -10.60 15.65
C THR A 978 -2.46 -11.51 14.66
N TRP A 979 -1.83 -11.89 13.55
CA TRP A 979 -2.34 -12.94 12.67
C TRP A 979 -2.40 -14.30 13.38
N ALA A 980 -1.40 -14.63 14.21
CA ALA A 980 -1.41 -15.87 14.99
C ALA A 980 -2.22 -15.77 16.29
N LEU A 981 -2.38 -14.56 16.83
CA LEU A 981 -3.00 -14.26 18.12
C LEU A 981 -4.01 -13.10 18.01
N PRO A 982 -5.05 -13.21 17.16
CA PRO A 982 -6.00 -12.11 16.96
C PRO A 982 -6.77 -11.75 18.24
N GLU A 983 -6.96 -12.72 19.14
CA GLU A 983 -7.59 -12.50 20.45
C GLU A 983 -6.74 -11.65 21.41
N ARG A 984 -5.46 -11.43 21.09
CA ARG A 984 -4.52 -10.66 21.91
C ARG A 984 -4.25 -9.25 21.38
N SER A 985 -4.85 -8.84 20.26
CA SER A 985 -4.60 -7.53 19.64
C SER A 985 -4.75 -6.35 20.62
N GLN A 986 -5.77 -6.39 21.48
CA GLN A 986 -6.02 -5.35 22.49
C GLN A 986 -4.95 -5.32 23.60
N GLN A 987 -4.46 -6.50 24.00
CA GLN A 987 -3.38 -6.63 24.97
C GLN A 987 -2.08 -6.07 24.39
N VAL A 988 -1.77 -6.45 23.15
CA VAL A 988 -0.61 -5.95 22.40
C VAL A 988 -0.64 -4.42 22.28
N GLY A 989 -1.76 -3.83 21.89
CA GLY A 989 -1.84 -2.37 21.80
C GLY A 989 -1.76 -1.67 23.15
N THR A 990 -2.26 -2.29 24.24
CA THR A 990 -2.14 -1.72 25.59
C THR A 990 -0.68 -1.66 26.05
N TRP A 991 0.07 -2.74 25.80
CA TRP A 991 1.51 -2.80 26.06
C TRP A 991 2.28 -1.77 25.26
N LEU A 992 1.98 -1.64 23.97
CA LEU A 992 2.60 -0.63 23.10
C LEU A 992 2.31 0.78 23.58
N TYR A 993 1.06 1.08 23.96
CA TYR A 993 0.68 2.40 24.44
C TYR A 993 1.49 2.81 25.67
N ARG A 994 1.62 1.90 26.65
CA ARG A 994 2.37 2.15 27.89
C ARG A 994 3.87 2.18 27.66
N GLY A 995 4.39 1.25 26.86
CA GLY A 995 5.82 1.08 26.63
C GLY A 995 6.43 2.13 25.71
N LEU A 996 5.66 2.65 24.76
CA LEU A 996 6.10 3.74 23.89
C LEU A 996 5.99 5.11 24.56
N ALA A 997 5.20 5.29 25.61
CA ALA A 997 5.11 6.58 26.34
C ALA A 997 6.46 7.11 26.88
N ARG A 998 7.47 6.24 27.01
CA ARG A 998 8.84 6.61 27.43
C ARG A 998 9.74 7.08 26.28
N ASP A 999 9.34 6.86 25.03
CA ASP A 999 10.06 7.29 23.84
C ASP A 999 9.63 8.73 23.48
N PRO A 1000 10.57 9.67 23.24
CA PRO A 1000 10.24 11.04 22.83
C PRO A 1000 9.33 11.14 21.60
N LEU A 1001 9.35 10.14 20.72
CA LEU A 1001 8.49 10.02 19.54
C LEU A 1001 7.43 8.93 19.70
N GLY A 1002 7.26 8.39 20.91
CA GLY A 1002 6.44 7.24 21.21
C GLY A 1002 4.95 7.43 20.91
N ASP A 1003 4.39 8.56 21.33
CA ASP A 1003 2.98 8.89 21.05
C ASP A 1003 2.71 8.96 19.54
N MET A 1004 3.64 9.54 18.78
CA MET A 1004 3.55 9.59 17.31
C MET A 1004 3.69 8.21 16.69
N LYS A 1005 4.68 7.41 17.13
CA LYS A 1005 4.88 6.02 16.64
C LYS A 1005 3.63 5.18 16.92
N TYR A 1006 3.07 5.29 18.11
CA TYR A 1006 1.89 4.56 18.53
C TYR A 1006 0.66 4.96 17.72
N ALA A 1007 0.43 6.27 17.54
CA ALA A 1007 -0.65 6.78 16.71
C ALA A 1007 -0.57 6.23 15.28
N LEU A 1008 0.61 6.32 14.64
CA LEU A 1008 0.82 5.79 13.28
C LEU A 1008 0.60 4.27 13.17
N ILE A 1009 0.93 3.51 14.23
CA ILE A 1009 0.71 2.06 14.25
C ILE A 1009 -0.78 1.75 14.37
N VAL A 1010 -1.48 2.44 15.26
CA VAL A 1010 -2.93 2.30 15.43
C VAL A 1010 -3.66 2.70 14.16
N ASP A 1011 -3.17 3.68 13.39
CA ASP A 1011 -3.76 4.04 12.10
C ASP A 1011 -3.70 2.88 11.08
N ASP A 1012 -2.62 2.09 11.08
CA ASP A 1012 -2.41 0.96 10.16
C ASP A 1012 -2.92 -0.40 10.70
N MET A 1013 -3.17 -0.47 12.01
CA MET A 1013 -3.65 -1.63 12.78
C MET A 1013 -4.68 -1.20 13.83
N PRO A 1014 -5.83 -0.67 13.41
CA PRO A 1014 -6.80 -0.11 14.31
C PRO A 1014 -7.36 -1.13 15.33
N GLU A 1015 -7.31 -2.42 15.01
CA GLU A 1015 -7.70 -3.52 15.89
C GLU A 1015 -6.88 -3.64 17.19
N ILE A 1016 -5.69 -3.04 17.26
CA ILE A 1016 -4.86 -3.07 18.48
C ILE A 1016 -5.22 -1.94 19.45
N ALA A 1017 -5.92 -0.88 19.02
CA ALA A 1017 -6.24 0.27 19.86
C ALA A 1017 -6.97 -0.17 21.14
N PRO A 1018 -6.44 0.09 22.36
CA PRO A 1018 -7.07 -0.31 23.60
C PRO A 1018 -8.44 0.32 23.75
N ARG A 1019 -9.41 -0.48 24.15
CA ARG A 1019 -10.77 -0.02 24.45
C ARG A 1019 -10.74 1.19 25.39
N TYR A 1020 -11.61 2.16 25.13
CA TYR A 1020 -11.77 3.41 25.90
C TYR A 1020 -10.61 4.41 25.79
N THR A 1021 -9.64 4.20 24.90
CA THR A 1021 -8.69 5.26 24.52
C THR A 1021 -9.28 6.17 23.45
N ARG A 1022 -8.76 7.40 23.32
CA ARG A 1022 -9.25 8.42 22.36
C ARG A 1022 -9.31 7.92 20.91
N ASN A 1023 -8.54 6.88 20.57
CA ASN A 1023 -8.41 6.33 19.22
C ASN A 1023 -9.19 5.01 19.01
N TRP A 1024 -9.94 4.53 20.01
CA TRP A 1024 -10.75 3.31 19.88
C TRP A 1024 -12.18 3.63 19.42
N SER A 1025 -12.63 3.01 18.32
CA SER A 1025 -14.03 3.03 17.87
C SER A 1025 -14.59 1.60 17.80
N ARG A 1026 -15.89 1.46 18.04
CA ARG A 1026 -16.59 0.17 18.12
C ARG A 1026 -17.02 -0.37 16.75
N THR A 1027 -16.73 0.36 15.67
CA THR A 1027 -17.13 0.07 14.28
C THR A 1027 -16.07 -0.68 13.48
N LEU A 1028 -14.95 -1.09 14.10
CA LEU A 1028 -13.90 -1.94 13.51
C LEU A 1028 -14.22 -3.44 13.56
#